data_AF-A0A9D7HTJ3-F1
#
_entry.id   AF-A0A9D7HTJ3-F1
#
_cell.length_a   1.000
_cell.length_b   1.000
_cell.length_c   1.000
_cell.angle_alpha   90.00
_cell.angle_beta   90.00
_cell.angle_gamma   90.00
#
_symmetry.space_group_name_H-M   'P 1'
#
loop_
_entity.id
_entity.type
_entity.pdbx_description
1 polymer ?
#
loop_
_entity_poly.entity_id
_entity_poly.type
_entity_poly.pdbx_seq_one_letter_code
_entity_poly.pdbx_strand_id
1 'polypeptide(L)'
;MASRAKADDQLTLFVAEPAPFPERQYRQLTDGGPPFQEFTGSLAGKRATQQKECWFPFHCPADWNRVLVVAHHPSFHEMRKMEKHPGEFVGVMTGEAYTLLTAHVLQKLGLNWRRCMHANLVPWYVPPKTRVNLGQERYGFQFIERLIQDHKPQLIISFGANVVTHLAGHLDGATVTELQGQLIPLDQYQSYLICATQPVSLLGNPEWIKSWERTLRGALKNWFNQTNDTKPDPPSHCLDSLDELQKHLQEIQDDREEVFSLDTEFVGHDITDYQILDIILATRSRTLNIRVREGRHEPVLRNPYDLPDDKGTVYIFPSEEAFKQWTPPGHTFRAYIDDVRWVFQGSQKELAEILKQYLRRPEIKIVGHALKVDVLQMLLFGVDLRDRMHICTYDLAKVLDEGQPQGLDDLIKVYLGKEDHKAEVARYRETRGITEGSYGLVPPEIRLPYGCKDGRRTFELVPVMLEDMKQQDEDLKRREPETYTKGWTLEHAYFEVKRKQMGALIEMELVGHPFSLKRLSENIEWYDSRLEILLADTVAYIKTRVTTSEVNPASAAQLRQILFNQPPQGIGLYPMFTTEKPAREWMRAVREILFRATAEPLLKSSVKLERADQTKVQSLLDWIHQQHGSAVFDLNDAATRKRLGSGECPFPLQIPERDYPVLTASTNQETLEMLATADPLCEKLNDCRSIATLANNYCRKDGSWGTSRVKEFLEALEAEGDADRDQLELFGAGEVDRKKAQDAKVVGKRQKAISMAVNREKSILFTTYWGSLETHRLRTSPNVSAIPKGEEEYVSKIIGEAPPHSIRGLEMAPRGWFMVELDYAAAEVQRLAQVSGDPNMTEIMNDPQRDPHASLARAKDPEHLGQLSDAEIKKHHKTARDEAKPFTFGIPYQRGNEAMARSLNREAVRAKQPVIHTAENVSHIKDAYRELYRVAWDYLEAQMNRVIAQEVGSTGRTYFTHKGVYGYQVSPAGFRRRYLDPALVRAILSQENRWDSELLRGLKDMRREASNWQIQHGVAIYIMEACANWVEFRQRNPNVPILLIDILHDSLRYLVHWSVVGLAQELLPRIMLEIPSNQRPRLRVEMKFTCEWNGPEVNEFVPHPDQPDIEIPGLKHLGLDGWNKVKP
;
A
#
# COMPACT_ATOMS: atom_id res chain seq x y z
N MET A 1 -34.94 32.90 -30.11
CA MET A 1 -33.84 33.34 -29.23
C MET A 1 -34.28 33.17 -27.78
N ALA A 2 -33.95 32.04 -27.17
CA ALA A 2 -33.99 31.84 -25.73
C ALA A 2 -32.55 31.46 -25.36
N SER A 3 -31.89 32.27 -24.55
CA SER A 3 -30.48 32.09 -24.20
C SER A 3 -30.31 30.72 -23.54
N ARG A 4 -29.52 29.83 -24.16
CA ARG A 4 -28.88 28.72 -23.44
C ARG A 4 -28.15 29.35 -22.26
N ALA A 5 -28.62 29.10 -21.03
CA ALA A 5 -27.84 29.42 -19.84
C ALA A 5 -26.45 28.78 -20.03
N LYS A 6 -25.40 29.60 -19.91
CA LYS A 6 -24.02 29.14 -20.05
C LYS A 6 -23.74 28.04 -19.02
N ALA A 7 -22.92 27.06 -19.40
CA ALA A 7 -22.40 26.03 -18.50
C ALA A 7 -21.62 26.59 -17.30
N ASP A 8 -21.28 27.88 -17.32
CA ASP A 8 -20.62 28.61 -16.22
C ASP A 8 -21.40 28.55 -14.88
N ASP A 9 -22.72 28.37 -14.88
CA ASP A 9 -23.52 28.22 -13.63
C ASP A 9 -23.54 26.78 -13.07
N GLN A 10 -22.95 25.81 -13.77
CA GLN A 10 -22.80 24.42 -13.33
C GLN A 10 -21.38 24.09 -12.88
N LEU A 11 -20.41 24.96 -13.20
CA LEU A 11 -18.97 24.75 -13.03
C LEU A 11 -18.39 25.73 -12.00
N THR A 12 -18.76 25.57 -10.74
CA THR A 12 -17.93 26.08 -9.64
C THR A 12 -17.24 24.89 -9.01
N LEU A 13 -16.04 24.57 -9.50
CA LEU A 13 -15.28 23.37 -9.15
C LEU A 13 -14.97 23.25 -7.65
N PHE A 14 -15.04 24.32 -6.88
CA PHE A 14 -14.99 24.29 -5.42
C PHE A 14 -15.77 25.48 -4.85
N VAL A 15 -17.07 25.30 -4.60
CA VAL A 15 -17.82 26.24 -3.75
C VAL A 15 -17.25 26.16 -2.33
N ALA A 16 -17.24 27.28 -1.61
CA ALA A 16 -16.96 27.32 -0.17
C ALA A 16 -17.67 26.18 0.58
N GLU A 17 -17.04 25.69 1.66
CA GLU A 17 -17.55 24.57 2.47
C GLU A 17 -19.08 24.61 2.61
N PRO A 18 -19.77 23.48 2.38
CA PRO A 18 -21.20 23.43 2.59
C PRO A 18 -21.51 23.78 4.04
N ALA A 19 -22.44 24.72 4.25
CA ALA A 19 -23.14 24.78 5.52
C ALA A 19 -23.77 23.39 5.78
N PRO A 20 -23.71 22.85 7.02
CA PRO A 20 -24.27 21.55 7.34
C PRO A 20 -25.72 21.49 6.86
N PHE A 21 -26.11 20.37 6.25
CA PHE A 21 -27.44 20.18 5.68
C PHE A 21 -28.52 20.53 6.73
N PRO A 22 -29.29 21.61 6.56
CA PRO A 22 -30.26 22.05 7.55
C PRO A 22 -31.35 20.99 7.72
N GLU A 23 -31.67 20.63 8.96
CA GLU A 23 -32.76 19.70 9.31
C GLU A 23 -34.10 20.10 8.66
N ARG A 24 -34.31 21.40 8.43
CA ARG A 24 -35.47 21.96 7.74
C ARG A 24 -35.55 21.63 6.25
N GLN A 25 -34.40 21.44 5.59
CA GLN A 25 -34.30 21.10 4.16
C GLN A 25 -34.41 19.59 3.92
N TYR A 26 -34.08 18.76 4.92
CA TYR A 26 -34.42 17.34 4.91
C TYR A 26 -35.93 17.13 4.84
N ARG A 27 -36.71 17.93 5.60
CA ARG A 27 -38.17 17.88 5.59
C ARG A 27 -38.82 18.26 4.24
N GLN A 28 -38.17 19.11 3.43
CA GLN A 28 -38.67 19.46 2.09
C GLN A 28 -38.40 18.37 1.04
N LEU A 29 -37.35 17.55 1.22
CA LEU A 29 -37.05 16.41 0.34
C LEU A 29 -37.95 15.19 0.60
N THR A 30 -38.57 15.10 1.77
CA THR A 30 -39.45 13.98 2.21
C THR A 30 -40.93 14.14 1.83
N ASP A 31 -41.32 15.21 1.13
CA ASP A 31 -42.74 15.48 0.85
C ASP A 31 -43.25 14.91 -0.50
N GLY A 32 -42.36 14.31 -1.33
CA GLY A 32 -42.71 13.53 -2.52
C GLY A 32 -43.36 14.29 -3.69
N GLY A 33 -43.11 13.85 -4.93
CA GLY A 33 -43.86 14.32 -6.12
C GLY A 33 -45.25 13.67 -6.26
N PRO A 34 -46.13 14.18 -7.16
CA PRO A 34 -47.46 13.61 -7.40
C PRO A 34 -47.41 12.16 -7.96
N PRO A 35 -48.38 11.29 -7.62
CA PRO A 35 -48.40 9.88 -7.99
C PRO A 35 -48.61 9.63 -9.49
N PHE A 36 -48.11 8.49 -9.99
CA PHE A 36 -48.38 7.99 -11.35
C PHE A 36 -49.65 7.13 -11.38
N GLN A 37 -50.46 7.25 -12.43
CA GLN A 37 -51.55 6.33 -12.76
C GLN A 37 -51.10 5.39 -13.89
N GLU A 38 -51.29 4.07 -13.70
CA GLU A 38 -50.86 3.02 -14.64
C GLU A 38 -51.74 2.98 -15.91
N PHE A 39 -51.16 2.60 -17.06
CA PHE A 39 -51.87 2.40 -18.32
C PHE A 39 -52.13 0.90 -18.60
N THR A 40 -53.31 0.61 -19.15
CA THR A 40 -53.78 -0.73 -19.51
C THR A 40 -52.93 -1.40 -20.60
N GLY A 41 -52.21 -2.47 -20.24
CA GLY A 41 -51.55 -3.39 -21.17
C GLY A 41 -51.85 -4.84 -20.76
N SER A 42 -52.42 -5.61 -21.68
CA SER A 42 -53.06 -6.91 -21.41
C SER A 42 -52.06 -8.04 -21.10
N LEU A 43 -52.12 -8.60 -19.89
CA LEU A 43 -51.93 -10.04 -19.68
C LEU A 43 -53.31 -10.66 -19.44
N ALA A 44 -53.63 -11.62 -20.29
CA ALA A 44 -54.97 -12.16 -20.47
C ALA A 44 -55.57 -12.75 -19.18
N GLY A 45 -56.85 -12.44 -18.94
CA GLY A 45 -57.72 -13.28 -18.11
C GLY A 45 -58.41 -12.59 -16.94
N LYS A 46 -59.48 -11.83 -17.25
CA LYS A 46 -60.65 -11.49 -16.41
C LYS A 46 -60.47 -11.52 -14.88
N ARG A 47 -60.36 -10.32 -14.28
CA ARG A 47 -61.35 -9.78 -13.32
C ARG A 47 -61.04 -8.31 -13.07
N ALA A 48 -62.03 -7.45 -13.30
CA ALA A 48 -62.02 -6.06 -12.89
C ALA A 48 -61.84 -6.01 -11.36
N THR A 49 -60.63 -5.71 -10.93
CA THR A 49 -60.29 -5.35 -9.56
C THR A 49 -59.91 -3.87 -9.59
N GLN A 50 -60.34 -3.13 -8.57
CA GLN A 50 -60.07 -1.71 -8.37
C GLN A 50 -58.62 -1.37 -8.71
N GLN A 51 -58.44 -0.30 -9.51
CA GLN A 51 -57.12 0.27 -9.79
C GLN A 51 -56.37 0.48 -8.48
N LYS A 52 -55.29 -0.27 -8.25
CA LYS A 52 -54.34 0.03 -7.19
C LYS A 52 -53.41 1.12 -7.70
N GLU A 53 -53.43 2.29 -7.07
CA GLU A 53 -52.42 3.32 -7.29
C GLU A 53 -51.07 2.77 -6.83
N CYS A 54 -50.15 2.55 -7.78
CA CYS A 54 -48.79 2.15 -7.48
C CYS A 54 -47.93 3.41 -7.24
N TRP A 55 -47.32 3.50 -6.07
CA TRP A 55 -46.51 4.65 -5.67
C TRP A 55 -45.04 4.43 -6.07
N PHE A 56 -44.53 5.26 -6.98
CA PHE A 56 -43.10 5.34 -7.29
C PHE A 56 -42.50 6.65 -6.76
N PRO A 57 -41.76 6.64 -5.64
CA PRO A 57 -41.23 7.85 -5.04
C PRO A 57 -40.06 8.43 -5.86
N PHE A 58 -40.25 9.64 -6.37
CA PHE A 58 -39.20 10.46 -6.98
C PHE A 58 -39.36 11.93 -6.58
N HIS A 59 -38.28 12.70 -6.65
CA HIS A 59 -38.26 14.14 -6.43
C HIS A 59 -37.48 14.82 -7.56
N CYS A 60 -38.13 15.72 -8.30
CA CYS A 60 -37.52 16.52 -9.34
C CYS A 60 -37.58 18.01 -8.95
N PRO A 61 -36.44 18.64 -8.60
CA PRO A 61 -36.38 20.07 -8.31
C PRO A 61 -36.82 20.92 -9.51
N ALA A 62 -37.46 22.07 -9.26
CA ALA A 62 -37.90 22.97 -10.32
C ALA A 62 -36.73 23.52 -11.18
N ASP A 63 -35.55 23.68 -10.58
CA ASP A 63 -34.32 24.20 -11.19
C ASP A 63 -33.25 23.10 -11.41
N TRP A 64 -33.69 21.85 -11.58
CA TRP A 64 -32.80 20.71 -11.63
C TRP A 64 -31.76 20.76 -12.77
N ASN A 65 -30.60 20.17 -12.54
CA ASN A 65 -29.39 20.24 -13.37
C ASN A 65 -29.32 19.14 -14.45
N ARG A 66 -30.44 18.49 -14.78
CA ARG A 66 -30.53 17.37 -15.72
C ARG A 66 -29.77 16.09 -15.30
N VAL A 67 -29.37 15.98 -14.03
CA VAL A 67 -28.78 14.77 -13.47
C VAL A 67 -29.84 13.97 -12.72
N LEU A 68 -30.02 12.70 -13.07
CA LEU A 68 -30.87 11.75 -12.37
C LEU A 68 -30.01 10.85 -11.48
N VAL A 69 -30.24 10.90 -10.17
CA VAL A 69 -29.64 9.99 -9.21
C VAL A 69 -30.62 8.88 -8.87
N VAL A 70 -30.22 7.65 -9.16
CA VAL A 70 -31.01 6.44 -8.89
C VAL A 70 -30.40 5.72 -7.70
N ALA A 71 -31.14 5.71 -6.59
CA ALA A 71 -30.95 4.94 -5.33
C ALA A 71 -31.25 5.79 -4.08
N HIS A 72 -32.34 6.57 -4.07
CA HIS A 72 -32.79 7.25 -2.86
C HIS A 72 -33.74 6.33 -2.03
N HIS A 73 -33.94 6.58 -0.72
CA HIS A 73 -34.84 5.80 0.16
C HIS A 73 -35.56 6.75 1.15
N PRO A 74 -36.84 6.53 1.51
CA PRO A 74 -37.58 7.36 2.47
C PRO A 74 -37.08 7.26 3.92
N SER A 75 -37.38 8.30 4.71
CA SER A 75 -37.08 8.46 6.14
C SER A 75 -37.84 7.49 7.06
N PHE A 76 -37.38 7.32 8.31
CA PHE A 76 -38.04 6.49 9.34
C PHE A 76 -39.50 6.93 9.62
N HIS A 77 -39.83 8.20 9.42
CA HIS A 77 -41.18 8.72 9.63
C HIS A 77 -42.13 8.35 8.48
N GLU A 78 -41.63 8.29 7.25
CA GLU A 78 -42.35 7.78 6.07
C GLU A 78 -42.53 6.26 6.16
N MET A 79 -41.53 5.53 6.67
CA MET A 79 -41.66 4.09 6.97
C MET A 79 -42.80 3.82 7.95
N ARG A 80 -43.01 4.64 8.99
CA ARG A 80 -44.16 4.50 9.91
C ARG A 80 -45.52 4.84 9.29
N LYS A 81 -45.57 5.68 8.25
CA LYS A 81 -46.80 5.89 7.45
C LYS A 81 -47.05 4.68 6.54
N MET A 82 -46.00 4.07 6.00
CA MET A 82 -46.06 2.85 5.19
C MET A 82 -46.39 1.59 6.02
N GLU A 83 -45.96 1.52 7.29
CA GLU A 83 -46.34 0.46 8.26
C GLU A 83 -47.85 0.43 8.54
N LYS A 84 -48.58 1.54 8.32
CA LYS A 84 -50.05 1.58 8.43
C LYS A 84 -50.75 0.88 7.25
N HIS A 85 -50.00 0.50 6.21
CA HIS A 85 -50.46 -0.27 5.04
C HIS A 85 -49.63 -1.56 4.87
N PRO A 86 -49.76 -2.54 5.79
CA PRO A 86 -49.01 -3.78 5.72
C PRO A 86 -49.42 -4.61 4.48
N GLY A 87 -48.47 -4.83 3.55
CA GLY A 87 -48.67 -5.69 2.37
C GLY A 87 -48.28 -5.10 1.01
N GLU A 88 -47.78 -3.86 0.93
CA GLU A 88 -47.53 -3.20 -0.37
C GLU A 88 -46.07 -2.77 -0.62
N PHE A 89 -45.14 -2.88 0.33
CA PHE A 89 -43.74 -2.51 0.10
C PHE A 89 -42.78 -3.43 0.87
N VAL A 90 -41.77 -3.97 0.19
CA VAL A 90 -40.63 -4.68 0.81
C VAL A 90 -39.34 -4.19 0.19
N GLY A 91 -38.52 -3.50 1.01
CA GLY A 91 -37.13 -3.18 0.68
C GLY A 91 -36.51 -2.37 1.79
N VAL A 92 -35.87 -3.02 2.76
CA VAL A 92 -35.09 -2.36 3.82
C VAL A 92 -33.61 -2.51 3.47
N MET A 93 -32.92 -1.38 3.26
CA MET A 93 -31.77 -0.93 4.05
C MET A 93 -31.13 0.31 3.40
N THR A 94 -31.35 1.51 3.99
CA THR A 94 -30.32 2.56 4.22
C THR A 94 -30.88 3.78 4.95
N GLY A 95 -30.12 4.30 5.93
CA GLY A 95 -30.51 5.42 6.79
C GLY A 95 -29.92 6.78 6.36
N GLU A 96 -30.22 7.83 7.12
CA GLU A 96 -29.78 9.23 6.94
C GLU A 96 -28.29 9.38 6.52
N ALA A 97 -27.41 8.54 7.08
CA ALA A 97 -25.98 8.50 6.76
C ALA A 97 -25.68 8.28 5.26
N TYR A 98 -26.51 7.51 4.56
CA TYR A 98 -26.41 7.25 3.11
C TYR A 98 -26.63 8.52 2.29
N THR A 99 -27.75 9.20 2.53
CA THR A 99 -28.13 10.41 1.79
C THR A 99 -27.14 11.53 2.05
N LEU A 100 -26.67 11.66 3.30
CA LEU A 100 -25.64 12.62 3.67
C LEU A 100 -24.29 12.32 3.01
N LEU A 101 -23.86 11.05 2.98
CA LEU A 101 -22.62 10.61 2.34
C LEU A 101 -22.64 10.88 0.82
N THR A 102 -23.69 10.48 0.14
CA THR A 102 -23.84 10.68 -1.31
C THR A 102 -23.96 12.15 -1.68
N ALA A 103 -24.76 12.92 -0.94
CA ALA A 103 -24.87 14.36 -1.14
C ALA A 103 -23.52 15.06 -0.94
N HIS A 104 -22.78 14.70 0.12
CA HIS A 104 -21.47 15.27 0.43
C HIS A 104 -20.44 14.98 -0.68
N VAL A 105 -20.33 13.72 -1.12
CA VAL A 105 -19.38 13.36 -2.17
C VAL A 105 -19.73 14.02 -3.49
N LEU A 106 -20.99 13.97 -3.94
CA LEU A 106 -21.38 14.63 -5.19
C LEU A 106 -21.14 16.14 -5.13
N GLN A 107 -21.40 16.78 -3.99
CA GLN A 107 -21.11 18.20 -3.79
C GLN A 107 -19.60 18.50 -3.83
N LYS A 108 -18.77 17.66 -3.21
CA LYS A 108 -17.29 17.77 -3.28
C LYS A 108 -16.75 17.58 -4.71
N LEU A 109 -17.50 16.86 -5.55
CA LEU A 109 -17.20 16.63 -6.97
C LEU A 109 -17.80 17.70 -7.89
N GLY A 110 -18.40 18.76 -7.34
CA GLY A 110 -18.95 19.89 -8.10
C GLY A 110 -20.42 19.71 -8.54
N LEU A 111 -21.07 18.60 -8.17
CA LEU A 111 -22.50 18.41 -8.44
C LEU A 111 -23.36 18.91 -7.28
N ASN A 112 -24.23 19.89 -7.56
CA ASN A 112 -25.19 20.35 -6.58
C ASN A 112 -26.32 19.32 -6.38
N TRP A 113 -26.21 18.50 -5.33
CA TRP A 113 -27.20 17.51 -4.92
C TRP A 113 -28.64 18.04 -4.91
N ARG A 114 -28.85 19.28 -4.43
CA ARG A 114 -30.21 19.85 -4.34
C ARG A 114 -30.87 20.10 -5.68
N ARG A 115 -30.06 20.21 -6.74
CA ARG A 115 -30.51 20.37 -8.12
C ARG A 115 -30.55 19.04 -8.86
N CYS A 116 -30.19 17.91 -8.25
CA CYS A 116 -30.36 16.61 -8.89
C CYS A 116 -31.82 16.13 -8.77
N MET A 117 -32.28 15.40 -9.77
CA MET A 117 -33.50 14.61 -9.66
C MET A 117 -33.16 13.30 -8.95
N HIS A 118 -34.02 12.84 -8.04
CA HIS A 118 -33.77 11.65 -7.22
C HIS A 118 -34.89 10.63 -7.44
N ALA A 119 -34.52 9.36 -7.64
CA ALA A 119 -35.45 8.25 -7.80
C ALA A 119 -35.02 7.02 -6.97
N ASN A 120 -35.99 6.22 -6.54
CA ASN A 120 -35.78 5.05 -5.69
C ASN A 120 -36.01 3.75 -6.49
N LEU A 121 -35.14 2.76 -6.33
CA LEU A 121 -35.36 1.41 -6.88
C LEU A 121 -35.81 0.47 -5.76
N VAL A 122 -37.08 0.06 -5.76
CA VAL A 122 -37.67 -0.81 -4.72
C VAL A 122 -38.07 -2.17 -5.33
N PRO A 123 -37.76 -3.32 -4.69
CA PRO A 123 -38.26 -4.62 -5.12
C PRO A 123 -39.77 -4.75 -4.89
N TRP A 124 -40.47 -5.42 -5.81
CA TRP A 124 -41.90 -5.72 -5.68
C TRP A 124 -42.13 -6.98 -4.82
N TYR A 125 -43.21 -7.00 -4.03
CA TYR A 125 -43.64 -8.21 -3.33
C TYR A 125 -44.32 -9.19 -4.30
N VAL A 126 -43.77 -10.39 -4.45
CA VAL A 126 -44.37 -11.49 -5.20
C VAL A 126 -45.05 -12.44 -4.20
N PRO A 127 -46.36 -12.67 -4.27
CA PRO A 127 -47.05 -13.61 -3.39
C PRO A 127 -46.43 -15.03 -3.50
N PRO A 128 -46.41 -15.83 -2.42
CA PRO A 128 -45.71 -17.13 -2.37
C PRO A 128 -46.11 -18.17 -3.44
N LYS A 129 -47.20 -17.93 -4.18
CA LYS A 129 -47.77 -18.85 -5.16
C LYS A 129 -47.56 -18.44 -6.62
N THR A 130 -46.92 -17.30 -6.89
CA THR A 130 -46.72 -16.81 -8.26
C THR A 130 -45.27 -17.09 -8.69
N ARG A 131 -45.09 -17.98 -9.67
CA ARG A 131 -43.78 -18.14 -10.33
C ARG A 131 -43.57 -16.95 -11.27
N VAL A 132 -42.70 -16.03 -10.88
CA VAL A 132 -42.19 -14.98 -11.77
C VAL A 132 -40.89 -15.50 -12.37
N ASN A 133 -40.71 -15.39 -13.69
CA ASN A 133 -39.44 -15.74 -14.33
C ASN A 133 -38.33 -14.86 -13.74
N LEU A 134 -37.27 -15.48 -13.22
CA LEU A 134 -36.09 -14.78 -12.73
C LEU A 134 -35.50 -13.95 -13.88
N GLY A 135 -35.67 -12.63 -13.85
CA GLY A 135 -35.05 -11.77 -14.85
C GLY A 135 -35.41 -10.29 -14.73
N GLN A 136 -36.69 -9.90 -14.90
CA GLN A 136 -37.00 -8.50 -15.23
C GLN A 136 -38.16 -7.86 -14.43
N GLU A 137 -39.09 -8.64 -13.87
CA GLU A 137 -40.32 -8.08 -13.25
C GLU A 137 -40.24 -7.86 -11.72
N ARG A 138 -39.07 -8.10 -11.09
CA ARG A 138 -38.94 -8.04 -9.62
C ARG A 138 -38.58 -6.65 -9.08
N TYR A 139 -38.07 -5.76 -9.91
CA TYR A 139 -37.67 -4.40 -9.54
C TYR A 139 -38.36 -3.45 -10.53
N GLY A 140 -38.88 -2.31 -10.07
CA GLY A 140 -39.70 -1.39 -10.88
C GLY A 140 -38.95 -0.64 -11.99
N PHE A 141 -38.20 -1.32 -12.86
CA PHE A 141 -37.34 -0.74 -13.89
C PHE A 141 -38.12 0.10 -14.91
N GLN A 142 -39.33 -0.33 -15.28
CA GLN A 142 -40.24 0.39 -16.17
C GLN A 142 -40.50 1.85 -15.73
N PHE A 143 -40.47 2.14 -14.42
CA PHE A 143 -40.64 3.49 -13.91
C PHE A 143 -39.38 4.34 -14.08
N ILE A 144 -38.19 3.75 -13.89
CA ILE A 144 -36.92 4.44 -14.17
C ILE A 144 -36.82 4.77 -15.66
N GLU A 145 -37.15 3.83 -16.54
CA GLU A 145 -37.19 4.09 -17.99
C GLU A 145 -38.16 5.21 -18.35
N ARG A 146 -39.34 5.22 -17.72
CA ARG A 146 -40.32 6.28 -17.94
C ARG A 146 -39.80 7.65 -17.48
N LEU A 147 -39.16 7.73 -16.32
CA LEU A 147 -38.54 8.98 -15.84
C LEU A 147 -37.45 9.47 -16.81
N ILE A 148 -36.65 8.56 -17.36
CA ILE A 148 -35.64 8.88 -18.37
C ILE A 148 -36.31 9.43 -19.64
N GLN A 149 -37.41 8.82 -20.10
CA GLN A 149 -38.14 9.26 -21.29
C GLN A 149 -38.83 10.62 -21.10
N ASP A 150 -39.49 10.82 -19.96
CA ASP A 150 -40.30 12.02 -19.67
C ASP A 150 -39.40 13.22 -19.35
N HIS A 151 -38.33 13.03 -18.59
CA HIS A 151 -37.47 14.13 -18.12
C HIS A 151 -36.16 14.28 -18.89
N LYS A 152 -35.75 13.28 -19.68
CA LYS A 152 -34.55 13.29 -20.54
C LYS A 152 -33.29 13.77 -19.80
N PRO A 153 -32.87 13.06 -18.73
CA PRO A 153 -31.64 13.40 -18.01
C PRO A 153 -30.43 13.31 -18.95
N GLN A 154 -29.46 14.20 -18.77
CA GLN A 154 -28.19 14.16 -19.50
C GLN A 154 -27.17 13.21 -18.85
N LEU A 155 -27.36 12.92 -17.57
CA LEU A 155 -26.53 12.00 -16.79
C LEU A 155 -27.41 11.24 -15.80
N ILE A 156 -27.15 9.94 -15.68
CA ILE A 156 -27.75 9.03 -14.72
C ILE A 156 -26.63 8.51 -13.82
N ILE A 157 -26.75 8.72 -12.51
CA ILE A 157 -25.82 8.16 -11.52
C ILE A 157 -26.57 7.06 -10.79
N SER A 158 -26.12 5.81 -10.96
CA SER A 158 -26.73 4.67 -10.30
C SER A 158 -25.83 4.12 -9.20
N PHE A 159 -26.38 3.99 -8.00
CA PHE A 159 -25.72 3.28 -6.89
C PHE A 159 -26.20 1.82 -6.75
N GLY A 160 -26.94 1.25 -7.71
CA GLY A 160 -27.51 -0.11 -7.61
C GLY A 160 -27.12 -1.03 -8.76
N ALA A 161 -26.64 -2.24 -8.45
CA ALA A 161 -26.21 -3.24 -9.44
C ALA A 161 -27.33 -3.62 -10.44
N ASN A 162 -28.56 -3.77 -9.95
CA ASN A 162 -29.66 -4.31 -10.76
C ASN A 162 -30.14 -3.35 -11.86
N VAL A 163 -30.12 -2.03 -11.63
CA VAL A 163 -30.55 -1.06 -12.67
C VAL A 163 -29.46 -0.82 -13.71
N VAL A 164 -28.18 -1.01 -13.34
CA VAL A 164 -27.07 -0.92 -14.29
C VAL A 164 -27.18 -2.04 -15.32
N THR A 165 -27.43 -3.28 -14.89
CA THR A 165 -27.63 -4.41 -15.82
C THR A 165 -28.84 -4.20 -16.74
N HIS A 166 -29.91 -3.55 -16.25
CA HIS A 166 -31.08 -3.22 -17.08
C HIS A 166 -30.77 -2.12 -18.11
N LEU A 167 -30.22 -0.99 -17.67
CA LEU A 167 -29.95 0.16 -18.56
C LEU A 167 -28.80 -0.11 -19.53
N ALA A 168 -27.78 -0.85 -19.09
CA ALA A 168 -26.58 -1.18 -19.87
C ALA A 168 -26.63 -2.60 -20.46
N GLY A 169 -27.81 -3.23 -20.54
CA GLY A 169 -27.99 -4.64 -20.95
C GLY A 169 -27.55 -4.97 -22.38
N HIS A 170 -27.10 -3.99 -23.18
CA HIS A 170 -26.44 -4.20 -24.47
C HIS A 170 -24.93 -4.51 -24.33
N LEU A 171 -24.36 -4.39 -23.13
CA LEU A 171 -22.98 -4.74 -22.80
C LEU A 171 -22.93 -6.19 -22.31
N ASP A 172 -23.06 -7.15 -23.23
CA ASP A 172 -23.04 -8.58 -22.94
C ASP A 172 -21.76 -8.98 -22.17
N GLY A 173 -21.92 -9.49 -20.95
CA GLY A 173 -20.84 -10.12 -20.16
C GLY A 173 -20.09 -9.22 -19.16
N ALA A 174 -20.28 -7.91 -19.17
CA ALA A 174 -19.62 -7.02 -18.20
C ALA A 174 -20.31 -7.06 -16.82
N THR A 175 -19.54 -7.31 -15.77
CA THR A 175 -20.01 -7.25 -14.39
C THR A 175 -20.16 -5.79 -13.94
N VAL A 176 -21.09 -5.54 -13.02
CA VAL A 176 -21.29 -4.19 -12.43
C VAL A 176 -19.99 -3.66 -11.81
N THR A 177 -19.15 -4.53 -11.26
CA THR A 177 -17.83 -4.17 -10.70
C THR A 177 -16.87 -3.64 -11.77
N GLU A 178 -16.85 -4.23 -12.96
CA GLU A 178 -16.02 -3.77 -14.08
C GLU A 178 -16.49 -2.42 -14.64
N LEU A 179 -17.79 -2.15 -14.55
CA LEU A 179 -18.41 -0.90 -15.02
C LEU A 179 -18.28 0.28 -14.03
N GLN A 180 -17.84 0.05 -12.79
CA GLN A 180 -17.73 1.11 -11.78
C GLN A 180 -16.71 2.19 -12.18
N GLY A 181 -17.11 3.47 -12.09
CA GLY A 181 -16.25 4.61 -12.42
C GLY A 181 -16.01 4.85 -13.89
N GLN A 182 -16.74 4.15 -14.75
CA GLN A 182 -16.78 4.44 -16.17
C GLN A 182 -17.94 5.38 -16.48
N LEU A 183 -17.76 6.20 -17.50
CA LEU A 183 -18.85 6.97 -18.11
C LEU A 183 -19.37 6.17 -19.30
N ILE A 184 -20.57 5.62 -19.17
CA ILE A 184 -21.15 4.67 -20.12
C ILE A 184 -22.15 5.45 -20.99
N PRO A 185 -21.97 5.52 -22.32
CA PRO A 185 -22.99 6.09 -23.19
C PRO A 185 -24.23 5.19 -23.22
N LEU A 186 -25.41 5.80 -23.06
CA LEU A 186 -26.70 5.14 -23.24
C LEU A 186 -27.38 5.75 -24.47
N ASP A 187 -26.92 5.35 -25.66
CA ASP A 187 -27.35 5.92 -26.95
C ASP A 187 -28.87 5.88 -27.12
N GLN A 188 -29.50 4.78 -26.68
CA GLN A 188 -30.95 4.58 -26.70
C GLN A 188 -31.76 5.64 -25.91
N TYR A 189 -31.13 6.30 -24.93
CA TYR A 189 -31.75 7.34 -24.11
C TYR A 189 -31.14 8.73 -24.34
N GLN A 190 -30.15 8.86 -25.23
CA GLN A 190 -29.35 10.09 -25.40
C GLN A 190 -28.81 10.63 -24.06
N SER A 191 -28.36 9.72 -23.20
CA SER A 191 -27.89 10.00 -21.84
C SER A 191 -26.59 9.27 -21.55
N TYR A 192 -26.00 9.53 -20.40
CA TYR A 192 -24.84 8.79 -19.89
C TYR A 192 -25.18 8.13 -18.56
N LEU A 193 -24.53 7.00 -18.27
CA LEU A 193 -24.63 6.28 -17.01
C LEU A 193 -23.28 6.24 -16.32
N ILE A 194 -23.27 6.59 -15.03
CA ILE A 194 -22.16 6.32 -14.13
C ILE A 194 -22.62 5.25 -13.15
N CYS A 195 -21.93 4.11 -13.18
CA CYS A 195 -22.09 3.07 -12.16
C CYS A 195 -21.22 3.43 -10.96
N ALA A 196 -21.85 3.56 -9.80
CA ALA A 196 -21.21 3.89 -8.55
C ALA A 196 -21.38 2.75 -7.54
N THR A 197 -20.34 2.52 -6.73
CA THR A 197 -20.40 1.54 -5.64
C THR A 197 -21.51 1.91 -4.66
N GLN A 198 -22.23 0.90 -4.16
CA GLN A 198 -23.26 1.09 -3.13
C GLN A 198 -22.67 1.75 -1.87
N PRO A 199 -23.17 2.92 -1.45
CA PRO A 199 -22.67 3.61 -0.27
C PRO A 199 -22.75 2.80 1.05
N VAL A 200 -23.64 1.82 1.17
CA VAL A 200 -23.65 0.88 2.31
C VAL A 200 -22.34 0.13 2.45
N SER A 201 -21.80 -0.33 1.32
CA SER A 201 -20.53 -1.02 1.26
C SER A 201 -19.38 -0.09 1.68
N LEU A 202 -19.51 1.21 1.41
CA LEU A 202 -18.54 2.25 1.83
C LEU A 202 -18.60 2.55 3.32
N LEU A 203 -19.78 2.44 3.92
CA LEU A 203 -19.97 2.48 5.37
C LEU A 203 -19.45 1.19 6.05
N GLY A 204 -18.97 0.19 5.33
CA GLY A 204 -18.23 -0.93 5.93
C GLY A 204 -16.76 -0.60 6.12
N ASN A 205 -16.16 0.11 5.15
CA ASN A 205 -14.72 0.34 5.10
C ASN A 205 -14.40 1.80 4.70
N PRO A 206 -13.87 2.63 5.62
CA PRO A 206 -13.51 4.02 5.33
C PRO A 206 -12.54 4.22 4.15
N GLU A 207 -11.67 3.25 3.86
CA GLU A 207 -10.76 3.32 2.71
C GLU A 207 -11.52 3.32 1.38
N TRP A 208 -12.67 2.64 1.34
CA TRP A 208 -13.50 2.58 0.14
C TRP A 208 -14.16 3.93 -0.16
N ILE A 209 -14.36 4.79 0.84
CA ILE A 209 -14.88 6.15 0.62
C ILE A 209 -13.91 6.95 -0.26
N LYS A 210 -12.60 6.89 0.01
CA LYS A 210 -11.58 7.54 -0.82
C LYS A 210 -11.54 6.95 -2.23
N SER A 211 -11.60 5.62 -2.33
CA SER A 211 -11.68 4.94 -3.64
C SER A 211 -12.93 5.35 -4.43
N TRP A 212 -14.07 5.48 -3.76
CA TRP A 212 -15.34 5.82 -4.38
C TRP A 212 -15.42 7.27 -4.85
N GLU A 213 -14.93 8.21 -4.03
CA GLU A 213 -14.79 9.61 -4.45
C GLU A 213 -13.95 9.69 -5.73
N ARG A 214 -12.83 8.97 -5.79
CA ARG A 214 -11.96 8.87 -6.97
C ARG A 214 -12.71 8.34 -8.21
N THR A 215 -13.37 7.18 -8.06
CA THR A 215 -14.13 6.50 -9.12
C THR A 215 -15.22 7.40 -9.72
N LEU A 216 -15.96 8.12 -8.87
CA LEU A 216 -16.96 9.09 -9.30
C LEU A 216 -16.34 10.35 -9.91
N ARG A 217 -15.25 10.87 -9.33
CA ARG A 217 -14.56 12.09 -9.79
C ARG A 217 -14.15 11.98 -11.24
N GLY A 218 -13.52 10.86 -11.62
CA GLY A 218 -13.08 10.63 -12.99
C GLY A 218 -14.25 10.63 -13.97
N ALA A 219 -15.25 9.77 -13.76
CA ALA A 219 -16.41 9.66 -14.64
C ALA A 219 -17.20 10.98 -14.77
N LEU A 220 -17.37 11.71 -13.67
CA LEU A 220 -18.01 13.03 -13.69
C LEU A 220 -17.18 14.05 -14.48
N LYS A 221 -15.86 14.05 -14.30
CA LYS A 221 -14.96 14.92 -15.05
C LYS A 221 -14.97 14.59 -16.54
N ASN A 222 -15.01 13.31 -16.92
CA ASN A 222 -15.22 12.89 -18.31
C ASN A 222 -16.51 13.52 -18.86
N TRP A 223 -17.61 13.43 -18.12
CA TRP A 223 -18.91 13.93 -18.55
C TRP A 223 -18.92 15.46 -18.69
N PHE A 224 -18.36 16.19 -17.70
CA PHE A 224 -18.19 17.64 -17.80
C PHE A 224 -17.35 18.01 -19.04
N ASN A 225 -16.26 17.28 -19.29
CA ASN A 225 -15.37 17.57 -20.41
C ASN A 225 -15.98 17.26 -21.78
N GLN A 226 -16.88 16.27 -21.90
CA GLN A 226 -17.61 16.00 -23.15
C GLN A 226 -18.53 17.15 -23.57
N THR A 227 -18.95 18.00 -22.62
CA THR A 227 -19.75 19.20 -22.93
C THR A 227 -18.91 20.40 -23.38
N ASN A 228 -17.58 20.31 -23.26
CA ASN A 228 -16.62 21.29 -23.76
C ASN A 228 -16.05 20.81 -25.10
N ASP A 229 -15.90 21.70 -26.09
CA ASP A 229 -15.21 21.39 -27.34
C ASP A 229 -13.82 20.83 -27.02
N THR A 230 -13.61 19.53 -27.27
CA THR A 230 -12.30 18.90 -27.12
C THR A 230 -11.39 19.46 -28.20
N LYS A 231 -10.49 20.36 -27.80
CA LYS A 231 -9.39 20.75 -28.70
C LYS A 231 -8.65 19.47 -29.11
N PRO A 232 -8.40 19.26 -30.41
CA PRO A 232 -7.62 18.11 -30.85
C PRO A 232 -6.23 18.15 -30.18
N ASP A 233 -5.72 16.97 -29.82
CA ASP A 233 -4.36 16.86 -29.28
C ASP A 233 -3.37 17.46 -30.30
N PRO A 234 -2.31 18.17 -29.85
CA PRO A 234 -1.29 18.68 -30.75
C PRO A 234 -0.65 17.57 -31.59
N PRO A 235 -0.10 17.90 -32.78
CA PRO A 235 0.48 16.90 -33.67
C PRO A 235 1.60 16.12 -32.98
N SER A 236 1.63 14.81 -33.26
CA SER A 236 2.69 13.91 -32.82
C SER A 236 3.57 13.55 -34.01
N HIS A 237 4.88 13.62 -33.84
CA HIS A 237 5.88 13.38 -34.87
C HIS A 237 6.78 12.21 -34.44
N CYS A 238 6.87 11.17 -35.27
CA CYS A 238 7.86 10.12 -35.11
C CYS A 238 9.12 10.53 -35.88
N LEU A 239 10.24 10.67 -35.17
CA LEU A 239 11.49 11.17 -35.71
C LEU A 239 12.55 10.08 -35.67
N ASP A 240 13.26 9.90 -36.78
CA ASP A 240 14.32 8.92 -36.91
C ASP A 240 15.64 9.51 -37.43
N SER A 241 15.75 10.83 -37.59
CA SER A 241 16.96 11.50 -38.10
C SER A 241 17.34 12.77 -37.35
N LEU A 242 18.62 13.13 -37.41
CA LEU A 242 19.16 14.35 -36.75
C LEU A 242 18.57 15.63 -37.34
N ASP A 243 18.42 15.71 -38.67
CA ASP A 243 17.96 16.92 -39.37
C ASP A 243 16.52 17.28 -39.00
N GLU A 244 15.63 16.28 -38.98
CA GLU A 244 14.23 16.49 -38.59
C GLU A 244 14.12 16.86 -37.11
N LEU A 245 14.88 16.19 -36.24
CA LEU A 245 14.92 16.51 -34.82
C LEU A 245 15.38 17.94 -34.57
N GLN A 246 16.49 18.35 -35.20
CA GLN A 246 17.04 19.69 -35.03
C GLN A 246 16.04 20.75 -35.51
N LYS A 247 15.36 20.52 -36.63
CA LYS A 247 14.30 21.42 -37.12
C LYS A 247 13.18 21.57 -36.10
N HIS A 248 12.65 20.47 -35.57
CA HIS A 248 11.56 20.53 -34.60
C HIS A 248 12.00 21.21 -33.28
N LEU A 249 13.20 20.93 -32.78
CA LEU A 249 13.72 21.55 -31.56
C LEU A 249 13.99 23.05 -31.74
N GLN A 250 14.49 23.46 -32.92
CA GLN A 250 14.68 24.87 -33.25
C GLN A 250 13.33 25.61 -33.29
N GLU A 251 12.30 25.02 -33.93
CA GLU A 251 10.96 25.61 -33.94
C GLU A 251 10.39 25.77 -32.52
N ILE A 252 10.55 24.75 -31.65
CA ILE A 252 10.12 24.82 -30.24
C ILE A 252 10.86 25.94 -29.50
N GLN A 253 12.16 26.10 -29.76
CA GLN A 253 12.96 27.18 -29.20
C GLN A 253 12.54 28.56 -29.71
N ASP A 254 12.26 28.70 -31.01
CA ASP A 254 11.80 29.94 -31.64
C ASP A 254 10.42 30.37 -31.10
N ASP A 255 9.55 29.39 -30.81
CA ASP A 255 8.26 29.57 -30.15
C ASP A 255 8.38 29.86 -28.64
N ARG A 256 9.61 29.90 -28.11
CA ARG A 256 9.94 30.13 -26.69
C ARG A 256 9.24 29.17 -25.73
N GLU A 257 9.13 27.90 -26.13
CA GLU A 257 8.58 26.88 -25.24
C GLU A 257 9.68 26.39 -24.29
N GLU A 258 9.45 26.58 -23.00
CA GLU A 258 10.44 26.29 -21.94
C GLU A 258 10.14 24.99 -21.18
N VAL A 259 8.94 24.42 -21.34
CA VAL A 259 8.50 23.23 -20.60
C VAL A 259 8.43 22.03 -21.54
N PHE A 260 9.17 20.99 -21.18
CA PHE A 260 9.17 19.72 -21.90
C PHE A 260 8.73 18.61 -20.95
N SER A 261 7.67 17.90 -21.32
CA SER A 261 7.36 16.61 -20.72
C SER A 261 8.27 15.56 -21.34
N LEU A 262 9.08 14.91 -20.50
CA LEU A 262 10.00 13.85 -20.87
C LEU A 262 9.39 12.51 -20.43
N ASP A 263 9.49 11.54 -21.32
CA ASP A 263 9.15 10.14 -21.07
C ASP A 263 10.08 9.25 -21.91
N THR A 264 10.39 8.05 -21.43
CA THR A 264 11.30 7.11 -22.10
C THR A 264 10.73 5.71 -22.13
N GLU A 265 10.78 5.08 -23.30
CA GLU A 265 10.53 3.64 -23.44
C GLU A 265 11.87 2.91 -23.49
N PHE A 266 12.07 1.88 -22.67
CA PHE A 266 13.38 1.23 -22.53
C PHE A 266 13.28 -0.27 -22.24
N VAL A 267 14.41 -0.95 -22.40
CA VAL A 267 14.66 -2.35 -22.00
C VAL A 267 15.79 -2.41 -20.98
N GLY A 268 15.98 -3.57 -20.34
CA GLY A 268 17.01 -3.84 -19.35
C GLY A 268 16.46 -3.97 -17.93
N HIS A 269 17.28 -4.49 -17.03
CA HIS A 269 16.92 -4.77 -15.64
C HIS A 269 17.50 -3.75 -14.67
N ASP A 270 18.73 -3.28 -14.91
CA ASP A 270 19.43 -2.32 -14.07
C ASP A 270 20.25 -1.32 -14.90
N ILE A 271 20.96 -0.40 -14.24
CA ILE A 271 21.69 0.68 -14.92
C ILE A 271 22.80 0.21 -15.87
N THR A 272 23.21 -1.07 -15.78
CA THR A 272 24.31 -1.63 -16.57
C THR A 272 23.86 -2.13 -17.94
N ASP A 273 22.57 -2.44 -18.08
CA ASP A 273 21.99 -3.00 -19.30
C ASP A 273 20.80 -2.19 -19.84
N TYR A 274 20.43 -1.08 -19.19
CA TYR A 274 19.39 -0.20 -19.69
C TYR A 274 19.68 0.34 -21.10
N GLN A 275 18.70 0.19 -21.99
CA GLN A 275 18.77 0.70 -23.35
C GLN A 275 17.45 1.35 -23.76
N ILE A 276 17.53 2.63 -24.13
CA ILE A 276 16.38 3.41 -24.61
C ILE A 276 15.97 2.94 -26.01
N LEU A 277 14.66 2.68 -26.16
CA LEU A 277 13.94 2.45 -27.41
C LEU A 277 13.46 3.77 -28.00
N ASP A 278 12.75 4.58 -27.21
CA ASP A 278 12.22 5.89 -27.61
C ASP A 278 12.51 6.96 -26.57
N ILE A 279 12.73 8.19 -27.05
CA ILE A 279 12.73 9.40 -26.21
C ILE A 279 11.51 10.24 -26.63
N ILE A 280 10.59 10.46 -25.70
CA ILE A 280 9.37 11.23 -25.95
C ILE A 280 9.52 12.61 -25.32
N LEU A 281 9.26 13.65 -26.11
CA LEU A 281 9.26 15.05 -25.71
C LEU A 281 7.92 15.69 -26.10
N ALA A 282 7.08 15.99 -25.12
CA ALA A 282 5.84 16.74 -25.37
C ALA A 282 5.94 18.18 -24.86
N THR A 283 5.59 19.13 -25.73
CA THR A 283 5.51 20.55 -25.41
C THR A 283 4.10 21.06 -25.68
N ARG A 284 3.86 22.36 -25.52
CA ARG A 284 2.55 22.96 -25.77
C ARG A 284 2.12 22.78 -27.24
N SER A 285 3.05 22.93 -28.18
CA SER A 285 2.73 22.90 -29.62
C SER A 285 2.75 21.52 -30.28
N ARG A 286 3.50 20.54 -29.74
CA ARG A 286 3.73 19.25 -30.42
C ARG A 286 4.26 18.15 -29.49
N THR A 287 4.15 16.89 -29.91
CA THR A 287 4.83 15.74 -29.28
C THR A 287 5.84 15.17 -30.26
N LEU A 288 7.07 14.96 -29.82
CA LEU A 288 8.12 14.30 -30.59
C LEU A 288 8.37 12.93 -29.96
N ASN A 289 8.32 11.86 -30.75
CA ASN A 289 8.81 10.54 -30.36
C ASN A 289 10.04 10.24 -31.21
N ILE A 290 11.21 10.26 -30.57
CA ILE A 290 12.50 10.03 -31.19
C ILE A 290 12.78 8.53 -31.10
N ARG A 291 12.67 7.83 -32.22
CA ARG A 291 12.84 6.38 -32.31
C ARG A 291 14.33 6.04 -32.34
N VAL A 292 14.88 5.59 -31.21
CA VAL A 292 16.31 5.33 -31.01
C VAL A 292 16.68 3.90 -31.37
N ARG A 293 15.97 2.94 -30.77
CA ARG A 293 16.21 1.50 -30.94
C ARG A 293 14.91 0.75 -31.20
N GLU A 294 15.06 -0.47 -31.69
CA GLU A 294 13.96 -1.40 -31.94
C GLU A 294 14.28 -2.77 -31.36
N GLY A 295 13.32 -3.36 -30.65
CA GLY A 295 13.44 -4.72 -30.11
C GLY A 295 12.84 -5.81 -31.01
N ARG A 296 13.18 -7.07 -30.72
CA ARG A 296 12.61 -8.25 -31.41
C ARG A 296 11.26 -8.63 -30.77
N HIS A 297 10.18 -8.23 -31.41
CA HIS A 297 8.80 -8.46 -30.92
C HIS A 297 8.19 -9.80 -31.36
N GLU A 298 8.75 -10.48 -32.37
CA GLU A 298 8.31 -11.82 -32.77
C GLU A 298 9.13 -12.91 -32.06
N PRO A 299 8.50 -14.03 -31.66
CA PRO A 299 9.22 -15.13 -31.04
C PRO A 299 10.21 -15.75 -32.01
N VAL A 300 11.42 -16.03 -31.52
CA VAL A 300 12.51 -16.64 -32.29
C VAL A 300 12.32 -18.15 -32.50
N LEU A 301 11.53 -18.79 -31.63
CA LEU A 301 11.18 -20.21 -31.76
C LEU A 301 9.76 -20.47 -31.26
N ARG A 302 9.04 -21.30 -32.01
CA ARG A 302 7.70 -21.83 -31.68
C ARG A 302 7.73 -23.35 -31.85
N ASN A 303 7.05 -24.10 -30.97
CA ASN A 303 6.93 -25.55 -31.09
C ASN A 303 5.71 -25.95 -31.95
N PRO A 304 5.82 -26.89 -32.92
CA PRO A 304 4.78 -27.26 -33.89
C PRO A 304 3.46 -27.87 -33.39
N TYR A 305 3.22 -28.07 -32.09
CA TYR A 305 1.94 -28.63 -31.59
C TYR A 305 0.77 -27.61 -31.51
N ASP A 306 0.89 -26.46 -32.20
CA ASP A 306 -0.05 -25.33 -32.16
C ASP A 306 -1.38 -25.58 -32.93
N LEU A 307 -2.46 -25.88 -32.19
CA LEU A 307 -3.83 -25.43 -32.48
C LEU A 307 -4.45 -24.82 -31.19
N PRO A 308 -5.40 -23.88 -31.31
CA PRO A 308 -5.60 -22.82 -30.32
C PRO A 308 -6.40 -23.33 -29.10
N ASP A 309 -5.88 -23.06 -27.90
CA ASP A 309 -6.60 -22.36 -26.81
C ASP A 309 -5.88 -22.41 -25.44
N ASP A 310 -4.65 -22.94 -25.35
CA ASP A 310 -3.79 -22.68 -24.20
C ASP A 310 -2.52 -21.91 -24.59
N LYS A 311 -2.28 -20.82 -23.86
CA LYS A 311 -1.13 -19.95 -23.99
C LYS A 311 0.11 -20.75 -23.58
N GLY A 312 0.75 -21.47 -24.50
CA GLY A 312 2.01 -22.18 -24.23
C GLY A 312 3.04 -21.30 -23.52
N THR A 313 3.97 -21.90 -22.76
CA THR A 313 4.92 -21.16 -21.91
C THR A 313 5.66 -20.10 -22.70
N VAL A 314 5.76 -18.90 -22.15
CA VAL A 314 6.61 -17.86 -22.70
C VAL A 314 7.97 -17.89 -22.01
N TYR A 315 9.02 -18.08 -22.80
CA TYR A 315 10.41 -17.94 -22.36
C TYR A 315 11.00 -16.68 -22.98
N ILE A 316 11.61 -15.83 -22.15
CA ILE A 316 12.22 -14.56 -22.59
C ILE A 316 13.70 -14.62 -22.24
N PHE A 317 14.56 -14.46 -23.25
CA PHE A 317 16.00 -14.51 -23.11
C PHE A 317 16.60 -13.10 -23.26
N PRO A 318 17.55 -12.69 -22.41
CA PRO A 318 18.16 -11.36 -22.49
C PRO A 318 19.11 -11.22 -23.69
N SER A 319 19.57 -12.32 -24.28
CA SER A 319 20.49 -12.33 -25.41
C SER A 319 20.38 -13.60 -26.24
N GLU A 320 20.98 -13.55 -27.43
CA GLU A 320 21.06 -14.69 -28.34
C GLU A 320 21.95 -15.80 -27.78
N GLU A 321 22.98 -15.44 -27.00
CA GLU A 321 23.85 -16.38 -26.28
C GLU A 321 23.08 -17.14 -25.20
N ALA A 322 22.27 -16.43 -24.40
CA ALA A 322 21.43 -17.06 -23.38
C ALA A 322 20.41 -18.02 -24.01
N PHE A 323 19.80 -17.61 -25.12
CA PHE A 323 18.91 -18.47 -25.89
C PHE A 323 19.62 -19.72 -26.44
N LYS A 324 20.83 -19.59 -26.96
CA LYS A 324 21.62 -20.72 -27.50
C LYS A 324 21.99 -21.77 -26.45
N GLN A 325 22.09 -21.37 -25.18
CA GLN A 325 22.37 -22.27 -24.06
C GLN A 325 21.12 -22.97 -23.50
N TRP A 326 19.94 -22.51 -23.91
CA TRP A 326 18.67 -23.03 -23.42
C TRP A 326 18.25 -24.30 -24.17
N THR A 327 17.76 -25.29 -23.42
CA THR A 327 17.20 -26.52 -23.99
C THR A 327 15.66 -26.43 -23.97
N PRO A 328 14.98 -26.53 -25.13
CA PRO A 328 13.54 -26.42 -25.19
C PRO A 328 12.82 -27.52 -24.40
N PRO A 329 11.72 -27.22 -23.70
CA PRO A 329 10.95 -28.21 -22.96
C PRO A 329 10.04 -29.03 -23.90
N GLY A 330 9.57 -30.17 -23.39
CA GLY A 330 8.64 -31.06 -24.12
C GLY A 330 7.17 -30.62 -24.18
N HIS A 331 6.83 -29.41 -23.75
CA HIS A 331 5.46 -28.84 -23.78
C HIS A 331 5.35 -27.68 -24.79
N THR A 332 4.15 -27.14 -25.01
CA THR A 332 3.92 -25.99 -25.91
C THR A 332 4.60 -24.74 -25.36
N PHE A 333 5.42 -24.06 -26.18
CA PHE A 333 6.15 -22.86 -25.76
C PHE A 333 6.36 -21.85 -26.89
N ARG A 334 6.69 -20.61 -26.50
CA ARG A 334 7.17 -19.52 -27.35
C ARG A 334 8.43 -18.92 -26.71
N ALA A 335 9.51 -18.82 -27.48
CA ALA A 335 10.75 -18.20 -27.02
C ALA A 335 10.95 -16.83 -27.67
N TYR A 336 11.31 -15.83 -26.87
CA TYR A 336 11.59 -14.46 -27.27
C TYR A 336 13.01 -14.09 -26.88
N ILE A 337 13.65 -13.20 -27.65
CA ILE A 337 14.91 -12.57 -27.25
C ILE A 337 14.61 -11.10 -27.03
N ASP A 338 14.92 -10.60 -25.84
CA ASP A 338 14.70 -9.21 -25.42
C ASP A 338 15.96 -8.36 -25.67
N ASP A 339 16.42 -8.38 -26.93
CA ASP A 339 17.52 -7.57 -27.42
C ASP A 339 17.00 -6.43 -28.30
N VAL A 340 17.87 -5.44 -28.53
CA VAL A 340 17.53 -4.25 -29.29
C VAL A 340 18.63 -3.87 -30.27
N ARG A 341 18.23 -3.23 -31.38
CA ARG A 341 19.14 -2.69 -32.40
C ARG A 341 18.98 -1.18 -32.52
N TRP A 342 20.07 -0.49 -32.84
CA TRP A 342 20.05 0.92 -33.18
C TRP A 342 19.36 1.15 -34.53
N VAL A 343 18.41 2.08 -34.59
CA VAL A 343 17.64 2.38 -35.83
C VAL A 343 17.65 3.87 -36.21
N PHE A 344 18.10 4.76 -35.32
CA PHE A 344 18.16 6.19 -35.59
C PHE A 344 19.25 6.54 -36.62
N GLN A 345 18.94 7.44 -37.55
CA GLN A 345 19.85 7.95 -38.58
C GLN A 345 20.81 8.98 -37.98
N GLY A 346 21.91 8.45 -37.43
CA GLY A 346 22.94 9.19 -36.70
C GLY A 346 23.49 8.34 -35.57
N SER A 347 24.60 8.73 -34.95
CA SER A 347 25.15 8.03 -33.79
C SER A 347 24.48 8.48 -32.48
N GLN A 348 24.55 7.64 -31.44
CA GLN A 348 24.11 8.01 -30.10
C GLN A 348 24.79 9.29 -29.60
N LYS A 349 26.07 9.47 -29.92
CA LYS A 349 26.83 10.65 -29.52
C LYS A 349 26.26 11.91 -30.18
N GLU A 350 26.02 11.88 -31.49
CA GLU A 350 25.44 13.03 -32.21
C GLU A 350 24.03 13.37 -31.71
N LEU A 351 23.18 12.35 -31.51
CA LEU A 351 21.84 12.55 -30.95
C LEU A 351 21.91 13.15 -29.52
N ALA A 352 22.79 12.64 -28.66
CA ALA A 352 22.97 13.18 -27.32
C ALA A 352 23.48 14.63 -27.33
N GLU A 353 24.38 15.00 -28.23
CA GLU A 353 24.86 16.39 -28.35
C GLU A 353 23.76 17.36 -28.79
N ILE A 354 22.92 16.98 -29.75
CA ILE A 354 21.74 17.79 -30.14
C ILE A 354 20.81 17.96 -28.93
N LEU A 355 20.45 16.87 -28.24
CA LEU A 355 19.56 16.95 -27.09
C LEU A 355 20.15 17.82 -25.96
N LYS A 356 21.46 17.73 -25.70
CA LYS A 356 22.13 18.63 -24.74
C LYS A 356 22.00 20.09 -25.12
N GLN A 357 22.23 20.43 -26.40
CA GLN A 357 22.18 21.80 -26.89
C GLN A 357 20.83 22.47 -26.58
N TYR A 358 19.72 21.76 -26.76
CA TYR A 358 18.39 22.32 -26.58
C TYR A 358 17.83 22.14 -25.16
N LEU A 359 18.09 21.01 -24.50
CA LEU A 359 17.43 20.67 -23.23
C LEU A 359 18.20 21.11 -21.97
N ARG A 360 19.52 21.35 -22.05
CA ARG A 360 20.32 21.79 -20.89
C ARG A 360 20.31 23.30 -20.63
N ARG A 361 19.54 24.06 -21.42
CA ARG A 361 19.49 25.53 -21.28
C ARG A 361 18.86 25.92 -19.93
N PRO A 362 19.31 27.01 -19.28
CA PRO A 362 18.86 27.39 -17.93
C PRO A 362 17.35 27.64 -17.81
N GLU A 363 16.70 28.11 -18.87
CA GLU A 363 15.26 28.38 -18.95
C GLU A 363 14.40 27.11 -19.03
N ILE A 364 14.99 25.99 -19.46
CA ILE A 364 14.24 24.75 -19.69
C ILE A 364 13.86 24.06 -18.38
N LYS A 365 12.61 23.62 -18.33
CA LYS A 365 11.98 22.88 -17.25
C LYS A 365 11.51 21.53 -17.76
N ILE A 366 12.07 20.45 -17.20
CA ILE A 366 11.66 19.08 -17.52
C ILE A 366 10.56 18.65 -16.55
N VAL A 367 9.44 18.20 -17.09
CA VAL A 367 8.36 17.57 -16.34
C VAL A 367 8.22 16.12 -16.79
N GLY A 368 7.64 15.26 -15.97
CA GLY A 368 7.50 13.84 -16.31
C GLY A 368 6.68 13.07 -15.29
N HIS A 369 6.39 11.80 -15.58
CA HIS A 369 5.74 10.89 -14.65
C HIS A 369 6.77 9.90 -14.13
N ALA A 370 6.91 9.76 -12.80
CA ALA A 370 8.04 9.04 -12.21
C ALA A 370 9.42 9.51 -12.73
N LEU A 371 9.53 10.82 -13.00
CA LEU A 371 10.59 11.51 -13.76
C LEU A 371 12.05 11.14 -13.39
N LYS A 372 12.29 10.69 -12.16
CA LYS A 372 13.59 10.17 -11.73
C LYS A 372 14.11 9.08 -12.68
N VAL A 373 13.21 8.18 -13.13
CA VAL A 373 13.54 7.07 -14.03
C VAL A 373 13.99 7.62 -15.38
N ASP A 374 13.21 8.49 -16.01
CA ASP A 374 13.57 9.05 -17.33
C ASP A 374 14.84 9.88 -17.30
N VAL A 375 15.05 10.65 -16.24
CA VAL A 375 16.29 11.43 -16.07
C VAL A 375 17.50 10.52 -15.87
N LEU A 376 17.34 9.41 -15.14
CA LEU A 376 18.38 8.39 -15.01
C LEU A 376 18.68 7.77 -16.39
N GLN A 377 17.66 7.39 -17.17
CA GLN A 377 17.81 6.86 -18.52
C GLN A 377 18.55 7.86 -19.43
N MET A 378 18.15 9.12 -19.43
CA MET A 378 18.79 10.18 -20.21
C MET A 378 20.25 10.39 -19.80
N LEU A 379 20.56 10.32 -18.51
CA LEU A 379 21.93 10.42 -18.01
C LEU A 379 22.81 9.24 -18.47
N LEU A 380 22.26 8.02 -18.46
CA LEU A 380 22.93 6.83 -19.00
C LEU A 380 23.13 6.93 -20.53
N PHE A 381 22.16 7.51 -21.23
CA PHE A 381 22.22 7.79 -22.66
C PHE A 381 23.26 8.87 -23.01
N GLY A 382 23.61 9.74 -22.05
CA GLY A 382 24.65 10.74 -22.15
C GLY A 382 24.18 12.19 -22.00
N VAL A 383 22.92 12.44 -21.64
CA VAL A 383 22.31 13.78 -21.49
C VAL A 383 21.93 14.00 -20.01
N ASP A 384 22.74 14.79 -19.29
CA ASP A 384 22.45 15.09 -17.88
C ASP A 384 21.40 16.20 -17.75
N LEU A 385 20.20 15.81 -17.28
CA LEU A 385 19.05 16.69 -17.08
C LEU A 385 18.68 16.92 -15.60
N ARG A 386 19.51 16.48 -14.65
CA ARG A 386 19.20 16.55 -13.22
C ARG A 386 18.86 17.96 -12.75
N ASP A 387 19.63 18.96 -13.21
CA ASP A 387 19.41 20.37 -12.86
C ASP A 387 18.20 21.02 -13.55
N ARG A 388 17.59 20.32 -14.51
CA ARG A 388 16.42 20.80 -15.27
C ARG A 388 15.11 20.22 -14.77
N MET A 389 15.15 19.20 -13.92
CA MET A 389 13.97 18.55 -13.33
C MET A 389 13.10 19.57 -12.63
N HIS A 390 11.84 19.73 -13.04
CA HIS A 390 10.90 20.71 -12.51
C HIS A 390 9.71 20.07 -11.81
N ILE A 391 8.95 19.21 -12.50
CA ILE A 391 7.76 18.56 -11.94
C ILE A 391 7.72 17.07 -12.30
N CYS A 392 7.84 16.22 -11.29
CA CYS A 392 7.40 14.83 -11.30
C CYS A 392 5.92 14.73 -10.87
N THR A 393 5.02 14.36 -11.79
CA THR A 393 3.57 14.23 -11.50
C THR A 393 3.27 13.11 -10.51
N TYR A 394 4.07 12.04 -10.49
CA TYR A 394 3.97 10.96 -9.50
C TYR A 394 4.19 11.48 -8.07
N ASP A 395 5.28 12.22 -7.83
CA ASP A 395 5.58 12.79 -6.51
C ASP A 395 4.61 13.92 -6.15
N LEU A 396 4.19 14.74 -7.13
CA LEU A 396 3.24 15.82 -6.89
C LEU A 396 1.87 15.26 -6.48
N ALA A 397 1.40 14.18 -7.12
CA ALA A 397 0.19 13.49 -6.70
C ALA A 397 0.30 13.05 -5.24
N LYS A 398 1.43 12.46 -4.85
CA LYS A 398 1.65 12.07 -3.45
C LYS A 398 1.61 13.26 -2.48
N VAL A 399 2.13 14.43 -2.86
CA VAL A 399 2.09 15.65 -2.04
C VAL A 399 0.68 16.24 -1.93
N LEU A 400 -0.10 16.21 -3.02
CA LEU A 400 -1.48 16.72 -3.05
C LEU A 400 -2.45 15.87 -2.21
N ASP A 401 -2.30 14.55 -2.29
CA ASP A 401 -3.06 13.57 -1.51
C ASP A 401 -2.25 12.28 -1.39
N GLU A 402 -1.76 12.00 -0.19
CA GLU A 402 -0.95 10.83 0.07
C GLU A 402 -1.74 9.51 -0.03
N GLY A 403 -3.08 9.58 -0.01
CA GLY A 403 -3.98 8.43 -0.16
C GLY A 403 -4.49 8.20 -1.59
N GLN A 404 -4.23 9.11 -2.54
CA GLN A 404 -4.63 8.90 -3.93
C GLN A 404 -3.68 7.92 -4.64
N PRO A 405 -4.10 7.19 -5.68
CA PRO A 405 -3.16 6.43 -6.51
C PRO A 405 -2.18 7.35 -7.24
N GLN A 406 -0.95 6.89 -7.43
CA GLN A 406 0.10 7.66 -8.11
C GLN A 406 0.35 7.19 -9.54
N GLY A 407 -0.33 6.15 -10.03
CA GLY A 407 -0.14 5.67 -11.41
C GLY A 407 -0.67 6.66 -12.44
N LEU A 408 0.03 6.81 -13.56
CA LEU A 408 -0.34 7.77 -14.61
C LEU A 408 -1.79 7.60 -15.08
N ASP A 409 -2.24 6.37 -15.34
CA ASP A 409 -3.59 6.10 -15.85
C ASP A 409 -4.68 6.51 -14.85
N ASP A 410 -4.42 6.28 -13.56
CA ASP A 410 -5.32 6.74 -12.50
C ASP A 410 -5.40 8.26 -12.46
N LEU A 411 -4.24 8.94 -12.54
CA LEU A 411 -4.19 10.40 -12.52
C LEU A 411 -4.85 11.02 -13.75
N ILE A 412 -4.68 10.44 -14.94
CA ILE A 412 -5.33 10.89 -16.17
C ILE A 412 -6.85 10.80 -16.02
N LYS A 413 -7.37 9.67 -15.53
CA LYS A 413 -8.80 9.49 -15.27
C LYS A 413 -9.29 10.52 -14.26
N VAL A 414 -8.57 10.72 -13.17
CA VAL A 414 -8.98 11.61 -12.06
C VAL A 414 -8.90 13.10 -12.41
N TYR A 415 -7.81 13.55 -13.04
CA TYR A 415 -7.53 14.97 -13.27
C TYR A 415 -7.86 15.44 -14.68
N LEU A 416 -7.80 14.58 -15.70
CA LEU A 416 -8.10 14.99 -17.08
C LEU A 416 -9.42 14.45 -17.60
N GLY A 417 -9.94 13.41 -16.96
CA GLY A 417 -11.14 12.73 -17.42
C GLY A 417 -10.97 12.11 -18.82
N LYS A 418 -9.78 11.57 -19.10
CA LYS A 418 -9.47 10.90 -20.37
C LYS A 418 -9.39 9.38 -20.16
N GLU A 419 -9.59 8.64 -21.25
CA GLU A 419 -9.61 7.17 -21.26
C GLU A 419 -8.22 6.55 -21.00
N ASP A 420 -8.23 5.25 -20.70
CA ASP A 420 -7.03 4.45 -20.53
C ASP A 420 -6.39 4.12 -21.88
N HIS A 421 -5.24 4.72 -22.18
CA HIS A 421 -4.56 4.52 -23.46
C HIS A 421 -3.53 3.37 -23.44
N LYS A 422 -3.45 2.57 -22.36
CA LYS A 422 -2.63 1.35 -22.28
C LYS A 422 -3.33 0.09 -22.78
N ALA A 423 -4.64 0.16 -23.03
CA ALA A 423 -5.47 -0.98 -23.38
C ALA A 423 -4.90 -1.81 -24.55
N GLU A 424 -4.32 -1.16 -25.56
CA GLU A 424 -3.75 -1.85 -26.72
C GLU A 424 -2.45 -2.60 -26.40
N VAL A 425 -1.55 -1.99 -25.62
CA VAL A 425 -0.32 -2.63 -25.13
C VAL A 425 -0.66 -3.81 -24.24
N ALA A 426 -1.61 -3.64 -23.31
CA ALA A 426 -2.08 -4.69 -22.41
C ALA A 426 -2.67 -5.87 -23.20
N ARG A 427 -3.55 -5.60 -24.17
CA ARG A 427 -4.13 -6.61 -25.06
C ARG A 427 -3.06 -7.35 -25.86
N TYR A 428 -2.06 -6.64 -26.40
CA TYR A 428 -0.95 -7.25 -27.13
C TYR A 428 -0.16 -8.23 -26.24
N ARG A 429 0.20 -7.81 -25.03
CA ARG A 429 0.92 -8.64 -24.06
C ARG A 429 0.10 -9.86 -23.63
N GLU A 430 -1.18 -9.66 -23.31
CA GLU A 430 -2.08 -10.72 -22.85
C GLU A 430 -2.31 -11.80 -23.92
N THR A 431 -2.55 -11.39 -25.17
CA THR A 431 -2.79 -12.32 -26.29
C THR A 431 -1.55 -13.15 -26.63
N ARG A 432 -0.36 -12.62 -26.35
CA ARG A 432 0.92 -13.32 -26.56
C ARG A 432 1.41 -14.10 -25.34
N GLY A 433 0.79 -13.92 -24.16
CA GLY A 433 1.23 -14.52 -22.90
C GLY A 433 2.47 -13.85 -22.29
N ILE A 434 2.82 -12.64 -22.76
CA ILE A 434 4.01 -11.89 -22.31
C ILE A 434 3.64 -11.15 -21.02
N THR A 435 3.95 -11.73 -19.88
CA THR A 435 3.68 -11.14 -18.56
C THR A 435 4.86 -10.33 -18.00
N GLU A 436 6.10 -10.73 -18.31
CA GLU A 436 7.34 -10.13 -17.77
C GLU A 436 8.29 -9.54 -18.83
N GLY A 437 7.85 -9.41 -20.08
CA GLY A 437 8.68 -8.87 -21.15
C GLY A 437 8.82 -7.35 -21.13
N SER A 438 9.97 -6.83 -21.59
CA SER A 438 10.18 -5.39 -21.72
C SER A 438 9.30 -4.75 -22.81
N TYR A 439 9.41 -3.44 -22.99
CA TYR A 439 8.81 -2.74 -24.12
C TYR A 439 9.46 -3.09 -25.47
N GLY A 440 10.65 -3.71 -25.47
CA GLY A 440 11.32 -4.20 -26.68
C GLY A 440 10.54 -5.31 -27.40
N LEU A 441 9.72 -6.04 -26.65
CA LEU A 441 8.82 -7.05 -27.21
C LEU A 441 7.51 -6.47 -27.77
N VAL A 442 7.27 -5.17 -27.61
CA VAL A 442 6.07 -4.49 -28.11
C VAL A 442 6.39 -3.85 -29.47
N PRO A 443 5.62 -4.17 -30.53
CA PRO A 443 5.89 -3.67 -31.87
C PRO A 443 5.73 -2.14 -31.96
N PRO A 444 6.50 -1.44 -32.81
CA PRO A 444 6.48 0.02 -32.91
C PRO A 444 5.09 0.60 -33.20
N GLU A 445 4.26 -0.10 -33.98
CA GLU A 445 2.91 0.34 -34.36
C GLU A 445 1.98 0.50 -33.14
N ILE A 446 2.28 -0.20 -32.04
CA ILE A 446 1.55 -0.13 -30.76
C ILE A 446 2.29 0.76 -29.77
N ARG A 447 3.62 0.61 -29.69
CA ARG A 447 4.47 1.30 -28.71
C ARG A 447 4.60 2.79 -28.99
N LEU A 448 4.80 3.21 -30.25
CA LEU A 448 5.02 4.62 -30.58
C LEU A 448 3.80 5.49 -30.28
N PRO A 449 2.55 5.10 -30.64
CA PRO A 449 1.36 5.86 -30.26
C PRO A 449 1.13 5.87 -28.74
N TYR A 450 1.47 4.77 -28.05
CA TYR A 450 1.39 4.67 -26.61
C TYR A 450 2.31 5.68 -25.91
N GLY A 451 3.62 5.68 -26.22
CA GLY A 451 4.59 6.61 -25.62
C GLY A 451 4.26 8.07 -25.91
N CYS A 452 3.82 8.39 -27.14
CA CYS A 452 3.35 9.74 -27.49
C CYS A 452 2.21 10.22 -26.59
N LYS A 453 1.25 9.32 -26.28
CA LYS A 453 0.14 9.62 -25.38
C LYS A 453 0.61 9.76 -23.93
N ASP A 454 1.49 8.90 -23.43
CA ASP A 454 2.06 9.01 -22.07
C ASP A 454 2.73 10.38 -21.86
N GLY A 455 3.63 10.77 -22.76
CA GLY A 455 4.28 12.08 -22.73
C GLY A 455 3.29 13.26 -22.81
N ARG A 456 2.30 13.18 -23.71
CA ARG A 456 1.25 14.21 -23.89
C ARG A 456 0.36 14.36 -22.66
N ARG A 457 -0.14 13.25 -22.12
CA ARG A 457 -1.05 13.25 -20.97
C ARG A 457 -0.35 13.74 -19.71
N THR A 458 0.93 13.39 -19.55
CA THR A 458 1.77 13.93 -18.49
C THR A 458 1.91 15.46 -18.61
N PHE A 459 2.15 15.99 -19.81
CA PHE A 459 2.20 17.44 -20.04
C PHE A 459 0.89 18.14 -19.65
N GLU A 460 -0.25 17.54 -19.99
CA GLU A 460 -1.58 18.07 -19.68
C GLU A 460 -1.94 18.02 -18.19
N LEU A 461 -1.44 17.02 -17.46
CA LEU A 461 -1.67 16.87 -16.01
C LEU A 461 -1.06 18.01 -15.20
N VAL A 462 0.16 18.42 -15.56
CA VAL A 462 0.95 19.40 -14.81
C VAL A 462 0.18 20.68 -14.44
N PRO A 463 -0.41 21.43 -15.39
CA PRO A 463 -1.12 22.67 -15.04
C PRO A 463 -2.35 22.42 -14.14
N VAL A 464 -3.07 21.31 -14.32
CA VAL A 464 -4.26 20.99 -13.52
C VAL A 464 -3.88 20.64 -12.09
N MET A 465 -2.79 19.89 -11.90
CA MET A 465 -2.30 19.53 -10.57
C MET A 465 -1.70 20.73 -9.83
N LEU A 466 -1.02 21.63 -10.55
CA LEU A 466 -0.53 22.89 -9.96
C LEU A 466 -1.68 23.81 -9.54
N GLU A 467 -2.79 23.82 -10.28
CA GLU A 467 -3.97 24.59 -9.88
C GLU A 467 -4.62 24.00 -8.62
N ASP A 468 -4.73 22.67 -8.53
CA ASP A 468 -5.20 22.00 -7.32
C ASP A 468 -4.32 22.32 -6.10
N MET A 469 -3.00 22.31 -6.28
CA MET A 469 -2.05 22.74 -5.23
C MET A 469 -2.35 24.16 -4.73
N LYS A 470 -2.50 25.13 -5.65
CA LYS A 470 -2.80 26.52 -5.32
C LYS A 470 -4.14 26.67 -4.61
N GLN A 471 -5.17 26.01 -5.11
CA GLN A 471 -6.50 26.01 -4.49
C GLN A 471 -6.43 25.49 -3.05
N GLN A 472 -5.69 24.40 -2.84
CA GLN A 472 -5.49 23.82 -1.52
C GLN A 472 -4.72 24.75 -0.58
N ASP A 473 -3.74 25.51 -1.06
CA ASP A 473 -3.01 26.50 -0.26
C ASP A 473 -3.85 27.75 0.06
N GLU A 474 -4.73 28.19 -0.85
CA GLU A 474 -5.73 29.23 -0.54
C GLU A 474 -6.81 28.76 0.44
N ASP A 475 -7.17 27.47 0.42
CA ASP A 475 -8.00 26.85 1.45
C ASP A 475 -7.31 26.87 2.81
N LEU A 476 -6.02 26.53 2.87
CA LEU A 476 -5.23 26.58 4.09
C LEU A 476 -5.15 28.00 4.64
N LYS A 477 -4.90 29.01 3.78
CA LYS A 477 -4.88 30.42 4.16
C LYS A 477 -6.16 30.88 4.84
N ARG A 478 -7.31 30.37 4.39
CA ARG A 478 -8.63 30.69 4.97
C ARG A 478 -8.87 29.98 6.29
N ARG A 479 -8.48 28.71 6.42
CA ARG A 479 -8.81 27.87 7.58
C ARG A 479 -7.77 27.96 8.71
N GLU A 480 -6.50 28.04 8.36
CA GLU A 480 -5.35 28.09 9.26
C GLU A 480 -4.36 29.19 8.82
N PRO A 481 -4.73 30.49 8.92
CA PRO A 481 -3.91 31.60 8.42
C PRO A 481 -2.51 31.69 9.07
N GLU A 482 -2.39 31.28 10.33
CA GLU A 482 -1.09 31.21 11.02
C GLU A 482 -0.16 30.17 10.40
N THR A 483 -0.71 28.99 10.08
CA THR A 483 0.01 27.91 9.39
C THR A 483 0.47 28.36 8.00
N TYR A 484 -0.40 29.02 7.24
CA TYR A 484 -0.05 29.58 5.93
C TYR A 484 1.04 30.67 6.03
N THR A 485 0.95 31.58 7.00
CA THR A 485 1.92 32.67 7.20
C THR A 485 3.32 32.15 7.54
N LYS A 486 3.43 30.97 8.15
CA LYS A 486 4.71 30.28 8.39
C LYS A 486 5.33 29.67 7.13
N GLY A 487 4.64 29.72 5.98
CA GLY A 487 5.11 29.13 4.72
C GLY A 487 4.89 27.62 4.64
N TRP A 488 4.04 27.04 5.49
CA TRP A 488 3.75 25.60 5.50
C TRP A 488 2.73 25.25 4.42
N THR A 489 3.09 25.53 3.17
CA THR A 489 2.26 25.35 1.96
C THR A 489 2.67 24.10 1.20
N LEU A 490 1.77 23.56 0.38
CA LEU A 490 2.08 22.43 -0.50
C LEU A 490 3.11 22.83 -1.56
N GLU A 491 3.07 24.09 -2.01
CA GLU A 491 4.10 24.64 -2.90
C GLU A 491 5.50 24.52 -2.28
N HIS A 492 5.68 24.90 -1.01
CA HIS A 492 6.94 24.73 -0.29
C HIS A 492 7.31 23.26 -0.13
N ALA A 493 6.35 22.42 0.30
CA ALA A 493 6.55 20.98 0.48
C ALA A 493 7.08 20.31 -0.80
N TYR A 494 6.53 20.68 -1.95
CA TYR A 494 6.95 20.10 -3.22
C TYR A 494 8.28 20.67 -3.73
N PHE A 495 8.36 21.99 -3.93
CA PHE A 495 9.49 22.60 -4.64
C PHE A 495 10.74 22.73 -3.78
N GLU A 496 10.60 23.01 -2.49
CA GLU A 496 11.74 23.24 -1.60
C GLU A 496 12.22 21.98 -0.90
N VAL A 497 11.35 20.98 -0.73
CA VAL A 497 11.67 19.76 0.02
C VAL A 497 11.64 18.52 -0.89
N LYS A 498 10.47 18.12 -1.39
CA LYS A 498 10.31 16.82 -2.08
C LYS A 498 11.10 16.71 -3.38
N ARG A 499 11.04 17.74 -4.24
CA ARG A 499 11.72 17.77 -5.55
C ARG A 499 13.23 17.66 -5.40
N LYS A 500 13.83 18.36 -4.43
CA LYS A 500 15.28 18.39 -4.22
C LYS A 500 15.83 17.03 -3.79
N GLN A 501 15.03 16.21 -3.10
CA GLN A 501 15.39 14.83 -2.75
C GLN A 501 15.71 13.96 -3.98
N MET A 502 15.05 14.19 -5.13
CA MET A 502 15.17 13.31 -6.30
C MET A 502 16.61 13.17 -6.82
N GLY A 503 17.40 14.25 -6.77
CA GLY A 503 18.80 14.22 -7.21
C GLY A 503 19.66 13.25 -6.41
N ALA A 504 19.43 13.18 -5.09
CA ALA A 504 20.11 12.24 -4.20
C ALA A 504 19.69 10.79 -4.50
N LEU A 505 18.41 10.55 -4.79
CA LEU A 505 17.91 9.22 -5.16
C LEU A 505 18.50 8.71 -6.47
N ILE A 506 18.69 9.59 -7.46
CA ILE A 506 19.37 9.24 -8.73
C ILE A 506 20.81 8.80 -8.46
N GLU A 507 21.54 9.51 -7.59
CA GLU A 507 22.90 9.13 -7.23
C GLU A 507 22.95 7.75 -6.55
N MET A 508 22.07 7.51 -5.57
CA MET A 508 21.97 6.23 -4.89
C MET A 508 21.69 5.07 -5.86
N GLU A 509 20.82 5.28 -6.85
CA GLU A 509 20.49 4.29 -7.88
C GLU A 509 21.63 4.03 -8.87
N LEU A 510 22.47 5.05 -9.16
CA LEU A 510 23.66 4.90 -9.98
C LEU A 510 24.78 4.15 -9.26
N VAL A 511 24.94 4.38 -7.96
CA VAL A 511 26.03 3.78 -7.18
C VAL A 511 25.68 2.35 -6.79
N GLY A 512 24.45 2.13 -6.30
CA GLY A 512 24.01 0.84 -5.77
C GLY A 512 24.76 0.43 -4.49
N HIS A 513 24.57 -0.81 -4.08
CA HIS A 513 25.21 -1.39 -2.89
C HIS A 513 26.29 -2.38 -3.33
N PRO A 514 27.58 -2.13 -3.05
CA PRO A 514 28.62 -3.10 -3.36
C PRO A 514 28.54 -4.32 -2.42
N PHE A 515 28.58 -5.53 -2.99
CA PHE A 515 28.40 -6.79 -2.27
C PHE A 515 29.58 -7.73 -2.48
N SER A 516 29.97 -8.47 -1.44
CA SER A 516 30.94 -9.55 -1.58
C SER A 516 30.27 -10.84 -2.04
N LEU A 517 30.42 -11.17 -3.33
CA LEU A 517 29.87 -12.42 -3.88
C LEU A 517 30.46 -13.67 -3.22
N LYS A 518 31.72 -13.59 -2.77
CA LYS A 518 32.36 -14.65 -1.99
C LYS A 518 31.59 -14.91 -0.69
N ARG A 519 31.39 -13.87 0.14
CA ARG A 519 30.66 -14.00 1.41
C ARG A 519 29.22 -14.42 1.20
N LEU A 520 28.57 -13.89 0.15
CA LEU A 520 27.21 -14.27 -0.21
C LEU A 520 27.14 -15.77 -0.56
N SER A 521 28.09 -16.30 -1.34
CA SER A 521 28.14 -17.72 -1.68
C SER A 521 28.36 -18.62 -0.44
N GLU A 522 29.23 -18.20 0.48
CA GLU A 522 29.49 -18.90 1.74
C GLU A 522 28.22 -18.95 2.61
N ASN A 523 27.50 -17.84 2.71
CA ASN A 523 26.23 -17.76 3.43
C ASN A 523 25.13 -18.59 2.76
N ILE A 524 25.01 -18.57 1.43
CA ILE A 524 24.01 -19.37 0.69
C ILE A 524 24.20 -20.86 1.01
N GLU A 525 25.42 -21.38 0.91
CA GLU A 525 25.70 -22.79 1.23
C GLU A 525 25.46 -23.10 2.72
N TRP A 526 25.85 -22.20 3.61
CA TRP A 526 25.65 -22.38 5.04
C TRP A 526 24.16 -22.42 5.42
N TYR A 527 23.36 -21.44 4.97
CA TYR A 527 21.93 -21.40 5.28
C TYR A 527 21.17 -22.58 4.67
N ASP A 528 21.46 -22.95 3.41
CA ASP A 528 20.82 -24.08 2.74
C ASP A 528 21.10 -25.40 3.49
N SER A 529 22.37 -25.65 3.86
CA SER A 529 22.74 -26.86 4.60
C SER A 529 22.20 -26.91 6.04
N ARG A 530 22.23 -25.80 6.77
CA ARG A 530 21.74 -25.76 8.16
C ARG A 530 20.22 -25.85 8.25
N LEU A 531 19.50 -25.24 7.30
CA LEU A 531 18.05 -25.33 7.25
C LEU A 531 17.59 -26.76 6.93
N GLU A 532 18.26 -27.46 6.01
CA GLU A 532 17.99 -28.86 5.71
C GLU A 532 18.09 -29.74 6.97
N ILE A 533 19.20 -29.63 7.71
CA ILE A 533 19.42 -30.41 8.95
C ILE A 533 18.33 -30.09 9.98
N LEU A 534 18.05 -28.80 10.21
CA LEU A 534 17.06 -28.36 11.19
C LEU A 534 15.63 -28.85 10.84
N LEU A 535 15.28 -28.86 9.55
CA LEU A 535 14.01 -29.40 9.06
C LEU A 535 13.96 -30.91 9.25
N ALA A 536 15.02 -31.64 8.92
CA ALA A 536 15.11 -33.09 9.10
C ALA A 536 14.92 -33.49 10.58
N ASP A 537 15.59 -32.80 11.50
CA ASP A 537 15.45 -33.02 12.94
C ASP A 537 14.04 -32.73 13.45
N THR A 538 13.41 -31.67 12.92
CA THR A 538 12.04 -31.31 13.28
C THR A 538 11.04 -32.34 12.77
N VAL A 539 11.19 -32.82 11.54
CA VAL A 539 10.35 -33.89 10.98
C VAL A 539 10.53 -35.19 11.77
N ALA A 540 11.76 -35.56 12.11
CA ALA A 540 12.03 -36.72 12.96
C ALA A 540 11.34 -36.59 14.32
N TYR A 541 11.41 -35.42 14.95
CA TYR A 541 10.72 -35.13 16.21
C TYR A 541 9.20 -35.26 16.08
N ILE A 542 8.58 -34.68 15.03
CA ILE A 542 7.13 -34.81 14.77
C ILE A 542 6.74 -36.29 14.67
N LYS A 543 7.50 -37.10 13.93
CA LYS A 543 7.25 -38.54 13.75
C LYS A 543 7.32 -39.35 15.05
N THR A 544 7.91 -38.82 16.12
CA THR A 544 7.86 -39.46 17.45
C THR A 544 6.56 -39.19 18.21
N ARG A 545 5.77 -38.20 17.78
CA ARG A 545 4.60 -37.67 18.50
C ARG A 545 3.27 -37.97 17.82
N VAL A 546 3.27 -38.11 16.50
CA VAL A 546 2.07 -38.41 15.69
C VAL A 546 2.29 -39.64 14.82
N THR A 547 1.22 -40.35 14.46
CA THR A 547 1.31 -41.59 13.67
C THR A 547 1.24 -41.36 12.15
N THR A 548 1.18 -40.10 11.71
CA THR A 548 1.08 -39.75 10.28
C THR A 548 2.34 -40.17 9.54
N SER A 549 2.19 -40.94 8.45
CA SER A 549 3.30 -41.45 7.64
C SER A 549 4.02 -40.34 6.86
N GLU A 550 3.30 -39.29 6.50
CA GLU A 550 3.78 -38.14 5.73
C GLU A 550 3.75 -36.87 6.60
N VAL A 551 4.90 -36.20 6.71
CA VAL A 551 5.03 -34.95 7.46
C VAL A 551 5.68 -33.95 6.52
N ASN A 552 4.88 -33.06 5.95
CA ASN A 552 5.38 -31.88 5.28
C ASN A 552 5.32 -30.71 6.28
N PRO A 553 6.46 -30.36 6.91
CA PRO A 553 6.47 -29.30 7.90
C PRO A 553 6.20 -27.94 7.23
N ALA A 554 6.32 -27.82 5.89
CA ALA A 554 6.02 -26.61 5.12
C ALA A 554 4.52 -26.41 4.84
N SER A 555 3.65 -27.36 5.17
CA SER A 555 2.20 -27.19 4.98
C SER A 555 1.55 -26.55 6.21
N ALA A 556 1.04 -25.32 6.06
CA ALA A 556 0.29 -24.66 7.12
C ALA A 556 -0.94 -25.49 7.56
N ALA A 557 -1.55 -26.21 6.62
CA ALA A 557 -2.70 -27.08 6.87
C ALA A 557 -2.31 -28.31 7.71
N GLN A 558 -1.25 -29.02 7.31
CA GLN A 558 -0.77 -30.17 8.09
C GLN A 558 -0.28 -29.75 9.48
N LEU A 559 0.45 -28.63 9.60
CA LEU A 559 0.89 -28.13 10.91
C LEU A 559 -0.27 -27.80 11.84
N ARG A 560 -1.36 -27.20 11.34
CA ARG A 560 -2.56 -26.97 12.15
C ARG A 560 -3.12 -28.27 12.71
N GLN A 561 -3.19 -29.31 11.86
CA GLN A 561 -3.66 -30.63 12.28
C GLN A 561 -2.73 -31.24 13.31
N ILE A 562 -1.42 -31.26 13.05
CA ILE A 562 -0.40 -31.80 13.96
C ILE A 562 -0.43 -31.09 15.32
N LEU A 563 -0.53 -29.76 15.35
CA LEU A 563 -0.49 -29.01 16.60
C LEU A 563 -1.80 -29.10 17.38
N PHE A 564 -2.94 -28.95 16.71
CA PHE A 564 -4.20 -28.63 17.39
C PHE A 564 -5.24 -29.76 17.36
N ASN A 565 -5.06 -30.82 16.57
CA ASN A 565 -5.92 -32.00 16.65
C ASN A 565 -5.49 -32.93 17.78
N GLN A 566 -6.43 -33.76 18.24
CA GLN A 566 -6.16 -34.75 19.27
C GLN A 566 -5.34 -35.93 18.73
N PRO A 567 -4.65 -36.69 19.60
CA PRO A 567 -3.98 -37.92 19.21
C PRO A 567 -4.95 -38.93 18.56
N PRO A 568 -4.52 -39.70 17.55
CA PRO A 568 -3.15 -39.81 17.04
C PRO A 568 -2.78 -38.81 15.91
N GLN A 569 -3.72 -37.99 15.43
CA GLN A 569 -3.50 -37.07 14.29
C GLN A 569 -2.77 -35.78 14.68
N GLY A 570 -2.77 -35.42 15.96
CA GLY A 570 -2.03 -34.27 16.49
C GLY A 570 -1.69 -34.41 17.97
N ILE A 571 -1.15 -33.34 18.57
CA ILE A 571 -0.69 -33.29 19.96
C ILE A 571 -1.66 -32.57 20.92
N GLY A 572 -2.79 -32.07 20.42
CA GLY A 572 -3.86 -31.50 21.24
C GLY A 572 -3.52 -30.16 21.91
N LEU A 573 -2.69 -29.31 21.30
CA LEU A 573 -2.48 -27.96 21.81
C LEU A 573 -3.72 -27.09 21.61
N TYR A 574 -3.93 -26.16 22.54
CA TYR A 574 -5.00 -25.19 22.44
C TYR A 574 -4.56 -24.00 21.57
N PRO A 575 -5.28 -23.63 20.48
CA PRO A 575 -4.86 -22.52 19.64
C PRO A 575 -5.00 -21.17 20.33
N MET A 576 -4.09 -20.25 20.02
CA MET A 576 -4.14 -18.88 20.52
C MET A 576 -5.02 -17.98 19.66
N PHE A 577 -4.88 -18.06 18.32
CA PHE A 577 -5.51 -17.11 17.39
C PHE A 577 -6.12 -17.79 16.16
N THR A 578 -7.04 -17.11 15.47
CA THR A 578 -7.56 -17.48 14.15
C THR A 578 -6.67 -16.95 13.01
N THR A 579 -6.79 -17.52 11.81
CA THR A 579 -6.10 -17.03 10.59
C THR A 579 -6.78 -15.83 9.93
N GLU A 580 -7.98 -15.45 10.40
CA GLU A 580 -8.74 -14.34 9.84
C GLU A 580 -7.96 -13.01 9.97
N LYS A 581 -8.31 -12.02 9.14
CA LYS A 581 -7.74 -10.68 9.23
C LYS A 581 -8.84 -9.68 9.63
N PRO A 582 -8.73 -9.01 10.78
CA PRO A 582 -7.68 -9.16 11.80
C PRO A 582 -7.79 -10.48 12.57
N ALA A 583 -6.65 -10.98 13.05
CA ALA A 583 -6.59 -12.20 13.85
C ALA A 583 -7.35 -12.01 15.17
N ARG A 584 -8.15 -13.01 15.54
CA ARG A 584 -8.95 -13.00 16.79
C ARG A 584 -8.45 -14.09 17.72
N GLU A 585 -8.58 -13.89 19.02
CA GLU A 585 -8.34 -14.96 20.00
C GLU A 585 -9.27 -16.14 19.73
N TRP A 586 -8.71 -17.35 19.70
CA TRP A 586 -9.42 -18.56 19.28
C TRP A 586 -10.70 -18.80 20.09
N MET A 587 -10.58 -18.82 21.42
CA MET A 587 -11.71 -19.02 22.34
C MET A 587 -12.81 -17.98 22.13
N ARG A 588 -12.42 -16.72 21.95
CA ARG A 588 -13.36 -15.62 21.71
C ARG A 588 -14.07 -15.79 20.37
N ALA A 589 -13.35 -16.14 19.31
CA ALA A 589 -13.94 -16.33 17.99
C ALA A 589 -14.93 -17.50 17.97
N VAL A 590 -14.59 -18.64 18.57
CA VAL A 590 -15.48 -19.79 18.71
C VAL A 590 -16.74 -19.41 19.50
N ARG A 591 -16.58 -18.74 20.65
CA ARG A 591 -17.69 -18.24 21.47
C ARG A 591 -18.60 -17.29 20.71
N GLU A 592 -18.05 -16.35 19.94
CA GLU A 592 -18.82 -15.40 19.14
C GLU A 592 -19.61 -16.07 18.03
N ILE A 593 -19.04 -17.06 17.34
CA ILE A 593 -19.75 -17.80 16.29
C ILE A 593 -20.90 -18.63 16.90
N LEU A 594 -20.64 -19.32 18.01
CA LEU A 594 -21.70 -20.05 18.72
C LEU A 594 -22.82 -19.12 19.20
N PHE A 595 -22.48 -17.93 19.71
CA PHE A 595 -23.47 -16.91 20.06
C PHE A 595 -24.29 -16.45 18.85
N ARG A 596 -23.65 -16.16 17.71
CA ARG A 596 -24.36 -15.79 16.47
C ARG A 596 -25.27 -16.92 15.98
N ALA A 597 -24.86 -18.17 16.18
CA ALA A 597 -25.62 -19.34 15.80
C ALA A 597 -26.88 -19.54 16.66
N THR A 598 -26.77 -19.32 17.98
CA THR A 598 -27.77 -19.76 18.98
C THR A 598 -28.52 -18.63 19.68
N ALA A 599 -27.99 -17.40 19.66
CA ALA A 599 -28.40 -16.26 20.48
C ALA A 599 -28.34 -16.50 22.00
N GLU A 600 -27.58 -17.50 22.46
CA GLU A 600 -27.47 -17.90 23.87
C GLU A 600 -26.78 -16.83 24.74
N PRO A 601 -27.46 -16.21 25.73
CA PRO A 601 -26.92 -15.09 26.50
C PRO A 601 -25.57 -15.35 27.17
N LEU A 602 -25.29 -16.57 27.64
CA LEU A 602 -24.01 -16.91 28.29
C LEU A 602 -22.82 -16.81 27.31
N LEU A 603 -23.06 -16.99 26.01
CA LEU A 603 -22.02 -16.91 24.98
C LEU A 603 -21.76 -15.47 24.51
N LYS A 604 -22.49 -14.47 25.00
CA LYS A 604 -22.32 -13.07 24.61
C LYS A 604 -21.04 -12.45 25.17
N SER A 605 -20.11 -12.07 24.29
CA SER A 605 -18.77 -11.57 24.66
C SER A 605 -18.75 -10.26 25.48
N SER A 606 -19.81 -9.44 25.43
CA SER A 606 -19.87 -8.13 26.10
C SER A 606 -20.42 -8.16 27.53
N VAL A 607 -20.78 -9.34 28.05
CA VAL A 607 -21.33 -9.50 29.40
C VAL A 607 -20.25 -10.01 30.34
N LYS A 608 -20.03 -9.31 31.45
CA LYS A 608 -19.16 -9.78 32.53
C LYS A 608 -19.89 -10.93 33.25
N LEU A 609 -19.50 -12.15 32.95
CA LEU A 609 -20.08 -13.35 33.52
C LEU A 609 -19.65 -13.53 34.99
N GLU A 610 -20.52 -14.09 35.81
CA GLU A 610 -20.15 -14.58 37.13
C GLU A 610 -19.23 -15.81 37.03
N ARG A 611 -18.48 -16.09 38.10
CA ARG A 611 -17.43 -17.13 38.09
C ARG A 611 -17.96 -18.51 37.69
N ALA A 612 -19.17 -18.87 38.14
CA ALA A 612 -19.80 -20.14 37.80
C ALA A 612 -20.12 -20.27 36.29
N ASP A 613 -20.56 -19.18 35.66
CA ASP A 613 -20.89 -19.16 34.24
C ASP A 613 -19.64 -19.07 33.36
N GLN A 614 -18.59 -18.39 33.82
CA GLN A 614 -17.27 -18.46 33.17
C GLN A 614 -16.77 -19.90 33.12
N THR A 615 -16.88 -20.63 34.23
CA THR A 615 -16.49 -22.04 34.28
C THR A 615 -17.32 -22.89 33.31
N LYS A 616 -18.64 -22.70 33.23
CA LYS A 616 -19.48 -23.44 32.26
C LYS A 616 -19.11 -23.17 30.81
N VAL A 617 -18.88 -21.91 30.44
CA VAL A 617 -18.46 -21.54 29.08
C VAL A 617 -17.09 -22.13 28.77
N GLN A 618 -16.15 -22.08 29.72
CA GLN A 618 -14.83 -22.69 29.55
C GLN A 618 -14.95 -24.21 29.37
N SER A 619 -15.75 -24.90 30.18
CA SER A 619 -15.98 -26.34 30.04
C SER A 619 -16.53 -26.72 28.66
N LEU A 620 -17.41 -25.89 28.08
CA LEU A 620 -17.87 -26.10 26.70
C LEU A 620 -16.72 -25.96 25.70
N LEU A 621 -15.92 -24.91 25.79
CA LEU A 621 -14.80 -24.66 24.87
C LEU A 621 -13.73 -25.76 24.98
N ASP A 622 -13.44 -26.22 26.19
CA ASP A 622 -12.52 -27.33 26.45
C ASP A 622 -13.05 -28.65 25.89
N TRP A 623 -14.35 -28.90 26.05
CA TRP A 623 -15.01 -30.08 25.48
C TRP A 623 -14.97 -30.09 23.95
N ILE A 624 -15.24 -28.94 23.30
CA ILE A 624 -15.14 -28.81 21.84
C ILE A 624 -13.71 -29.17 21.39
N HIS A 625 -12.72 -28.61 22.06
CA HIS A 625 -11.31 -28.89 21.77
C HIS A 625 -10.95 -30.37 21.94
N GLN A 626 -11.46 -31.03 22.99
CA GLN A 626 -11.22 -32.45 23.26
C GLN A 626 -11.91 -33.41 22.26
N GLN A 627 -13.08 -33.05 21.73
CA GLN A 627 -13.87 -33.96 20.88
C GLN A 627 -13.53 -33.87 19.39
N HIS A 628 -13.08 -32.71 18.92
CA HIS A 628 -12.85 -32.43 17.50
C HIS A 628 -11.39 -32.05 17.19
N GLY A 629 -10.61 -31.63 18.19
CA GLY A 629 -9.42 -30.83 17.93
C GLY A 629 -9.78 -29.37 17.63
N SER A 630 -8.79 -28.55 17.33
CA SER A 630 -9.01 -27.13 17.04
C SER A 630 -8.22 -26.63 15.84
N ALA A 631 -7.80 -27.53 14.94
CA ALA A 631 -7.21 -27.12 13.66
C ALA A 631 -8.20 -26.31 12.81
N VAL A 632 -9.47 -26.78 12.77
CA VAL A 632 -10.60 -26.16 12.07
C VAL A 632 -11.83 -26.30 12.94
N PHE A 633 -12.63 -25.23 13.05
CA PHE A 633 -13.96 -25.28 13.66
C PHE A 633 -15.00 -24.87 12.63
N ASP A 634 -15.81 -25.84 12.21
CA ASP A 634 -16.79 -25.71 11.15
C ASP A 634 -18.19 -26.09 11.65
N LEU A 635 -19.06 -25.09 11.80
CA LEU A 635 -20.46 -25.33 12.15
C LEU A 635 -21.30 -25.80 10.96
N ASN A 636 -20.75 -25.88 9.75
CA ASN A 636 -21.44 -26.43 8.58
C ASN A 636 -21.36 -27.96 8.53
N ASP A 637 -20.40 -28.55 9.23
CA ASP A 637 -20.28 -29.99 9.39
C ASP A 637 -21.43 -30.57 10.24
N ALA A 638 -22.17 -31.52 9.65
CA ALA A 638 -23.30 -32.17 10.28
C ALA A 638 -22.90 -32.98 11.54
N ALA A 639 -21.69 -33.54 11.56
CA ALA A 639 -21.21 -34.29 12.73
C ALA A 639 -20.95 -33.36 13.93
N THR A 640 -20.35 -32.20 13.68
CA THR A 640 -20.12 -31.15 14.68
C THR A 640 -21.43 -30.62 15.26
N ARG A 641 -22.43 -30.30 14.42
CA ARG A 641 -23.77 -29.87 14.90
C ARG A 641 -24.44 -30.92 15.77
N LYS A 642 -24.43 -32.18 15.34
CA LYS A 642 -25.06 -33.29 16.06
C LYS A 642 -24.45 -33.49 17.45
N ARG A 643 -23.14 -33.34 17.57
CA ARG A 643 -22.40 -33.46 18.85
C ARG A 643 -22.70 -32.31 19.79
N LEU A 644 -22.67 -31.07 19.28
CA LEU A 644 -23.02 -29.88 20.07
C LEU A 644 -24.46 -29.92 20.62
N GLY A 645 -25.39 -30.54 19.90
CA GLY A 645 -26.77 -30.75 20.35
C GLY A 645 -27.00 -32.01 21.20
N SER A 646 -25.97 -32.83 21.45
CA SER A 646 -26.10 -34.08 22.19
C SER A 646 -26.07 -33.88 23.71
N GLY A 647 -26.59 -34.85 24.47
CA GLY A 647 -26.52 -34.85 25.94
C GLY A 647 -25.12 -35.05 26.53
N GLU A 648 -24.12 -35.37 25.69
CA GLU A 648 -22.70 -35.47 26.09
C GLU A 648 -22.02 -34.10 26.11
N CYS A 649 -22.59 -33.10 25.43
CA CYS A 649 -22.12 -31.72 25.47
C CYS A 649 -22.43 -31.14 26.86
N PRO A 650 -21.45 -30.57 27.58
CA PRO A 650 -21.68 -29.97 28.90
C PRO A 650 -22.65 -28.78 28.84
N PHE A 651 -22.82 -28.21 27.65
CA PHE A 651 -23.76 -27.16 27.36
C PHE A 651 -24.42 -27.41 25.98
N PRO A 652 -25.49 -28.22 25.91
CA PRO A 652 -26.10 -28.59 24.63
C PRO A 652 -26.66 -27.37 23.88
N LEU A 653 -26.27 -27.23 22.62
CA LEU A 653 -26.65 -26.10 21.76
C LEU A 653 -27.43 -26.61 20.54
N GLN A 654 -28.59 -26.03 20.28
CA GLN A 654 -29.31 -26.25 19.03
C GLN A 654 -28.78 -25.28 17.96
N ILE A 655 -28.08 -25.82 16.97
CA ILE A 655 -27.49 -25.04 15.88
C ILE A 655 -28.43 -25.08 14.65
N PRO A 656 -29.00 -23.95 14.21
CA PRO A 656 -29.84 -23.91 13.00
C PRO A 656 -29.08 -24.31 11.73
N GLU A 657 -29.75 -25.00 10.80
CA GLU A 657 -29.19 -25.33 9.48
C GLU A 657 -29.13 -24.08 8.58
N ARG A 658 -27.96 -23.45 8.54
CA ARG A 658 -27.58 -22.36 7.63
C ARG A 658 -26.07 -22.33 7.48
N ASP A 659 -25.57 -21.54 6.54
CA ASP A 659 -24.13 -21.36 6.36
C ASP A 659 -23.53 -20.45 7.44
N TYR A 660 -22.40 -20.88 8.00
CA TYR A 660 -21.62 -20.16 9.00
C TYR A 660 -20.17 -19.98 8.54
N PRO A 661 -19.46 -18.93 9.01
CA PRO A 661 -18.02 -18.80 8.77
C PRO A 661 -17.23 -19.97 9.39
N VAL A 662 -16.26 -20.48 8.65
CA VAL A 662 -15.33 -21.52 9.12
C VAL A 662 -14.13 -20.87 9.80
N LEU A 663 -13.82 -21.27 11.03
CA LEU A 663 -12.62 -20.80 11.73
C LEU A 663 -11.46 -21.78 11.51
N THR A 664 -10.27 -21.23 11.28
CA THR A 664 -9.03 -22.02 11.18
C THR A 664 -7.96 -21.44 12.09
N ALA A 665 -7.23 -22.31 12.78
CA ALA A 665 -6.26 -21.90 13.79
C ALA A 665 -4.98 -21.31 13.16
N SER A 666 -4.51 -20.19 13.68
CA SER A 666 -3.26 -19.60 13.20
C SER A 666 -2.07 -20.43 13.67
N THR A 667 -1.18 -20.79 12.74
CA THR A 667 0.14 -21.31 13.08
C THR A 667 1.21 -20.25 12.87
N ASN A 668 0.90 -18.95 12.79
CA ASN A 668 1.88 -17.89 12.51
C ASN A 668 3.03 -17.84 13.54
N GLN A 669 4.07 -17.05 13.26
CA GLN A 669 5.26 -16.96 14.12
C GLN A 669 4.90 -16.60 15.57
N GLU A 670 4.00 -15.64 15.77
CA GLU A 670 3.54 -15.24 17.10
C GLU A 670 2.85 -16.38 17.86
N THR A 671 1.98 -17.16 17.21
CA THR A 671 1.35 -18.33 17.85
C THR A 671 2.41 -19.36 18.27
N LEU A 672 3.39 -19.65 17.41
CA LEU A 672 4.44 -20.63 17.72
C LEU A 672 5.35 -20.15 18.86
N GLU A 673 5.76 -18.88 18.84
CA GLU A 673 6.53 -18.25 19.93
C GLU A 673 5.79 -18.42 21.28
N MET A 674 4.49 -18.09 21.32
CA MET A 674 3.71 -18.14 22.56
C MET A 674 3.43 -19.58 23.04
N LEU A 675 3.30 -20.55 22.13
CA LEU A 675 3.05 -21.96 22.48
C LEU A 675 4.33 -22.76 22.74
N ALA A 676 5.52 -22.19 22.52
CA ALA A 676 6.79 -22.85 22.81
C ALA A 676 6.93 -23.25 24.29
N THR A 677 6.29 -22.53 25.22
CA THR A 677 6.27 -22.90 26.64
C THR A 677 5.38 -24.10 26.95
N ALA A 678 4.45 -24.44 26.04
CA ALA A 678 3.50 -25.54 26.22
C ALA A 678 4.03 -26.85 25.61
N ASP A 679 4.66 -26.82 24.43
CA ASP A 679 5.32 -28.00 23.84
C ASP A 679 6.57 -27.59 23.02
N PRO A 680 7.71 -28.30 23.18
CA PRO A 680 8.95 -28.03 22.43
C PRO A 680 8.82 -28.09 20.90
N LEU A 681 7.79 -28.76 20.36
CA LEU A 681 7.52 -28.76 18.92
C LEU A 681 7.33 -27.34 18.36
N CYS A 682 6.66 -26.47 19.12
CA CYS A 682 6.40 -25.10 18.69
C CYS A 682 7.69 -24.28 18.57
N GLU A 683 8.66 -24.47 19.48
CA GLU A 683 10.00 -23.86 19.38
C GLU A 683 10.71 -24.35 18.10
N LYS A 684 10.79 -25.67 17.88
CA LYS A 684 11.42 -26.26 16.69
C LYS A 684 10.84 -25.74 15.38
N LEU A 685 9.51 -25.65 15.29
CA LEU A 685 8.84 -25.12 14.09
C LEU A 685 9.10 -23.62 13.90
N ASN A 686 9.11 -22.84 14.99
CA ASN A 686 9.44 -21.42 14.94
C ASN A 686 10.88 -21.19 14.47
N ASP A 687 11.81 -22.01 14.96
CA ASP A 687 13.22 -21.98 14.61
C ASP A 687 13.42 -22.26 13.11
N CYS A 688 12.83 -23.35 12.59
CA CYS A 688 12.81 -23.65 11.15
C CYS A 688 12.32 -22.45 10.33
N ARG A 689 11.22 -21.81 10.75
CA ARG A 689 10.61 -20.71 9.96
C ARG A 689 11.47 -19.49 9.95
N SER A 690 12.11 -19.21 11.07
CA SER A 690 12.94 -18.03 11.21
C SER A 690 14.18 -18.15 10.32
N ILE A 691 14.84 -19.32 10.33
CA ILE A 691 15.99 -19.59 9.46
C ILE A 691 15.55 -19.63 7.98
N ALA A 692 14.43 -20.27 7.66
CA ALA A 692 13.87 -20.27 6.30
C ALA A 692 13.55 -18.87 5.80
N THR A 693 13.00 -18.00 6.64
CA THR A 693 12.69 -16.61 6.26
C THR A 693 13.98 -15.86 5.90
N LEU A 694 15.06 -16.05 6.64
CA LEU A 694 16.37 -15.45 6.32
C LEU A 694 16.94 -16.01 5.01
N ALA A 695 16.95 -17.33 4.86
CA ALA A 695 17.44 -17.99 3.66
C ALA A 695 16.67 -17.53 2.42
N ASN A 696 15.34 -17.55 2.45
CA ASN A 696 14.50 -17.24 1.30
C ASN A 696 14.55 -15.76 0.88
N ASN A 697 14.68 -14.84 1.84
CA ASN A 697 14.70 -13.41 1.52
C ASN A 697 16.10 -12.92 1.10
N TYR A 698 17.17 -13.59 1.55
CA TYR A 698 18.53 -13.05 1.43
C TYR A 698 19.52 -14.00 0.76
N CYS A 699 19.54 -15.27 1.17
CA CYS A 699 20.59 -16.23 0.81
C CYS A 699 20.00 -17.46 0.08
N ARG A 700 19.04 -17.25 -0.82
CA ARG A 700 18.35 -18.35 -1.51
C ARG A 700 19.31 -19.06 -2.48
N LYS A 701 19.33 -20.40 -2.43
CA LYS A 701 20.12 -21.26 -3.30
C LYS A 701 19.28 -21.81 -4.45
N ASP A 702 19.10 -21.03 -5.50
CA ASP A 702 18.36 -21.46 -6.69
C ASP A 702 18.93 -20.86 -7.99
N GLY A 703 18.45 -21.43 -9.10
CA GLY A 703 18.84 -21.04 -10.46
C GLY A 703 20.35 -21.06 -10.63
N SER A 704 20.92 -19.86 -10.74
CA SER A 704 22.33 -19.68 -11.05
C SER A 704 23.31 -19.94 -9.89
N TRP A 705 22.81 -20.20 -8.69
CA TRP A 705 23.58 -20.62 -7.52
C TRP A 705 23.58 -22.15 -7.31
N GLY A 706 22.93 -22.90 -8.20
CA GLY A 706 22.76 -24.35 -8.12
C GLY A 706 21.42 -24.77 -7.53
N THR A 707 21.27 -26.07 -7.25
CA THR A 707 20.05 -26.66 -6.68
C THR A 707 20.06 -26.55 -5.15
N SER A 708 18.90 -26.22 -4.56
CA SER A 708 18.72 -26.18 -3.10
C SER A 708 18.53 -27.57 -2.52
N ARG A 709 19.27 -27.89 -1.46
CA ARG A 709 19.11 -29.15 -0.71
C ARG A 709 17.79 -29.18 0.05
N VAL A 710 17.34 -28.04 0.56
CA VAL A 710 16.04 -27.91 1.25
C VAL A 710 14.89 -28.25 0.30
N LYS A 711 15.00 -27.82 -0.97
CA LYS A 711 14.04 -28.17 -2.01
C LYS A 711 14.05 -29.67 -2.28
N GLU A 712 15.22 -30.25 -2.53
CA GLU A 712 15.36 -31.70 -2.76
C GLU A 712 14.84 -32.52 -1.58
N PHE A 713 15.11 -32.09 -0.35
CA PHE A 713 14.63 -32.73 0.88
C PHE A 713 13.10 -32.70 0.98
N LEU A 714 12.47 -31.54 0.75
CA LEU A 714 11.02 -31.42 0.83
C LEU A 714 10.32 -32.18 -0.30
N GLU A 715 10.87 -32.17 -1.52
CA GLU A 715 10.37 -32.98 -2.64
C GLU A 715 10.48 -34.49 -2.35
N ALA A 716 11.53 -34.94 -1.66
CA ALA A 716 11.70 -36.34 -1.28
C ALA A 716 10.70 -36.81 -0.20
N LEU A 717 10.10 -35.90 0.57
CA LEU A 717 9.07 -36.23 1.56
C LEU A 717 7.68 -36.43 0.94
N GLU A 718 7.46 -36.03 -0.31
CA GLU A 718 6.19 -36.13 -1.03
C GLU A 718 6.21 -37.31 -2.01
N ALA A 719 5.49 -38.40 -1.71
CA ALA A 719 5.38 -39.55 -2.63
C ALA A 719 4.50 -39.21 -3.86
N GLU A 720 4.79 -39.87 -5.00
CA GLU A 720 4.04 -39.79 -6.26
C GLU A 720 2.54 -40.15 -6.07
N GLY A 721 1.67 -39.21 -5.70
CA GLY A 721 0.27 -39.59 -5.48
C GLY A 721 -0.77 -38.50 -5.26
N ASP A 722 -0.44 -37.33 -4.72
CA ASP A 722 -1.47 -36.32 -4.44
C ASP A 722 -1.35 -35.07 -5.34
N ALA A 723 -2.47 -34.70 -5.94
CA ALA A 723 -2.55 -33.74 -7.04
C ALA A 723 -2.73 -32.28 -6.59
N ASP A 724 -2.59 -31.96 -5.30
CA ASP A 724 -2.62 -30.59 -4.76
C ASP A 724 -1.24 -30.18 -4.21
N ARG A 725 -0.30 -30.01 -5.15
CA ARG A 725 1.10 -29.63 -4.90
C ARG A 725 1.30 -28.13 -4.56
N ASP A 726 0.25 -27.32 -4.49
CA ASP A 726 0.31 -25.86 -4.26
C ASP A 726 0.59 -25.43 -2.80
N GLN A 727 1.07 -26.32 -1.92
CA GLN A 727 1.16 -26.06 -0.47
C GLN A 727 2.58 -26.01 0.14
N LEU A 728 3.60 -25.69 -0.66
CA LEU A 728 4.98 -25.46 -0.20
C LEU A 728 5.27 -24.00 0.20
N GLU A 729 4.38 -23.35 0.94
CA GLU A 729 4.48 -21.91 1.21
C GLU A 729 5.28 -21.53 2.46
N LEU A 730 5.43 -22.43 3.42
CA LEU A 730 5.79 -22.04 4.79
C LEU A 730 7.31 -22.03 5.06
N PHE A 731 8.08 -22.77 4.26
CA PHE A 731 9.57 -22.79 4.30
C PHE A 731 10.22 -22.47 2.94
N GLY A 732 9.44 -22.14 1.92
CA GLY A 732 9.93 -21.61 0.65
C GLY A 732 10.64 -22.58 -0.30
N ALA A 733 10.47 -23.90 -0.13
CA ALA A 733 10.90 -24.86 -1.15
C ALA A 733 9.89 -24.93 -2.31
N GLY A 734 9.99 -23.97 -3.22
CA GLY A 734 9.44 -24.10 -4.57
C GLY A 734 7.95 -23.78 -4.72
N GLU A 735 7.66 -23.09 -5.82
CA GLU A 735 6.44 -23.38 -6.57
C GLU A 735 6.47 -24.87 -6.95
N VAL A 736 5.43 -25.60 -6.57
CA VAL A 736 5.09 -26.85 -7.25
C VAL A 736 3.70 -26.69 -7.84
N ASP A 737 3.63 -25.95 -8.95
CA ASP A 737 2.41 -25.92 -9.76
C ASP A 737 2.46 -27.07 -10.79
N ARG A 738 1.67 -28.12 -10.53
CA ARG A 738 1.14 -28.99 -11.59
C ARG A 738 -0.36 -29.20 -11.41
N LYS A 739 -1.14 -28.12 -11.53
CA LYS A 739 -2.55 -28.22 -11.96
C LYS A 739 -2.84 -27.27 -13.13
N LYS A 740 -2.97 -27.88 -14.30
CA LYS A 740 -3.22 -27.34 -15.66
C LYS A 740 -2.12 -26.41 -16.17
N ALA A 741 -1.60 -26.73 -17.36
CA ALA A 741 -0.61 -25.99 -18.11
C ALA A 741 -0.63 -24.47 -17.82
N GLN A 742 0.34 -24.03 -17.01
CA GLN A 742 0.83 -22.67 -16.85
C GLN A 742 -0.18 -21.55 -17.05
N ASP A 743 -1.00 -21.34 -16.03
CA ASP A 743 -1.23 -19.97 -15.62
C ASP A 743 0.04 -19.50 -14.90
N ALA A 744 0.93 -18.79 -15.61
CA ALA A 744 1.88 -17.84 -14.99
C ALA A 744 1.13 -16.65 -14.35
N LYS A 745 -0.05 -16.91 -13.80
CA LYS A 745 -0.94 -15.96 -13.17
C LYS A 745 -0.72 -16.09 -11.67
N VAL A 746 -0.40 -14.96 -11.07
CA VAL A 746 -0.23 -14.76 -9.62
C VAL A 746 1.17 -15.10 -9.07
N VAL A 747 2.23 -14.60 -9.72
CA VAL A 747 3.35 -14.08 -8.93
C VAL A 747 2.94 -12.70 -8.44
N GLY A 748 2.22 -12.64 -7.31
CA GLY A 748 2.04 -11.36 -6.62
C GLY A 748 3.41 -10.85 -6.20
N LYS A 749 4.02 -9.90 -6.92
CA LYS A 749 5.30 -9.20 -6.64
C LYS A 749 6.12 -9.87 -5.52
N ARG A 750 6.59 -11.12 -5.71
CA ARG A 750 7.49 -11.75 -4.74
C ARG A 750 8.80 -10.98 -4.83
N GLN A 751 9.28 -10.47 -3.69
CA GLN A 751 10.62 -9.90 -3.65
C GLN A 751 11.60 -11.01 -4.00
N LYS A 752 12.32 -10.86 -5.11
CA LYS A 752 13.46 -11.74 -5.41
C LYS A 752 14.42 -11.66 -4.22
N ALA A 753 14.95 -12.80 -3.79
CA ALA A 753 15.95 -12.84 -2.73
C ALA A 753 17.14 -11.92 -3.09
N ILE A 754 17.86 -11.37 -2.12
CA ILE A 754 19.05 -10.54 -2.42
C ILE A 754 20.04 -11.31 -3.30
N SER A 755 20.27 -12.60 -3.02
CA SER A 755 21.11 -13.48 -3.84
C SER A 755 20.69 -13.55 -5.31
N MET A 756 19.39 -13.38 -5.61
CA MET A 756 18.84 -13.40 -6.97
C MET A 756 18.78 -12.00 -7.60
N ALA A 757 18.84 -10.94 -6.79
CA ALA A 757 18.72 -9.56 -7.24
C ALA A 757 20.08 -8.87 -7.47
N VAL A 758 21.16 -9.36 -6.86
CA VAL A 758 22.51 -8.80 -7.04
C VAL A 758 23.00 -9.02 -8.48
N ASN A 759 23.54 -7.98 -9.10
CA ASN A 759 24.24 -8.10 -10.38
C ASN A 759 25.59 -8.76 -10.14
N ARG A 760 25.70 -10.03 -10.56
CA ARG A 760 26.88 -10.88 -10.27
C ARG A 760 28.10 -10.52 -11.11
N GLU A 761 27.93 -9.85 -12.24
CA GLU A 761 29.06 -9.38 -13.03
C GLU A 761 29.72 -8.17 -12.39
N LYS A 762 28.91 -7.29 -11.79
CA LYS A 762 29.40 -6.06 -11.14
C LYS A 762 29.61 -6.20 -9.64
N SER A 763 29.11 -7.28 -9.03
CA SER A 763 29.08 -7.43 -7.57
C SER A 763 28.35 -6.27 -6.86
N ILE A 764 27.27 -5.77 -7.46
CA ILE A 764 26.49 -4.63 -6.95
C ILE A 764 25.00 -4.99 -6.95
N LEU A 765 24.30 -4.65 -5.88
CA LEU A 765 22.85 -4.67 -5.81
C LEU A 765 22.32 -3.28 -6.15
N PHE A 766 21.64 -3.13 -7.29
CA PHE A 766 20.97 -1.89 -7.66
C PHE A 766 19.56 -1.86 -7.07
N THR A 767 19.26 -0.83 -6.28
CA THR A 767 18.00 -0.69 -5.55
C THR A 767 17.28 0.57 -6.00
N THR A 768 15.98 0.46 -6.29
CA THR A 768 15.13 1.62 -6.62
C THR A 768 14.41 2.16 -5.38
N TYR A 769 14.39 3.50 -5.23
CA TYR A 769 13.80 4.21 -4.10
C TYR A 769 12.50 4.93 -4.48
N TRP A 770 11.45 4.74 -3.68
CA TRP A 770 10.10 5.28 -3.92
C TRP A 770 9.56 5.99 -2.67
N GLY A 771 9.12 7.25 -2.82
CA GLY A 771 8.43 7.99 -1.75
C GLY A 771 6.95 7.67 -1.62
N SER A 772 6.55 6.39 -1.70
CA SER A 772 5.14 5.97 -1.84
C SER A 772 4.38 5.78 -0.53
N LEU A 773 5.05 5.81 0.63
CA LEU A 773 4.41 5.68 1.94
C LEU A 773 3.67 6.97 2.33
N GLU A 774 2.60 6.87 3.12
CA GLU A 774 1.80 8.02 3.59
C GLU A 774 2.59 9.01 4.48
N THR A 775 3.71 8.55 5.05
CA THR A 775 4.65 9.39 5.80
C THR A 775 5.74 9.99 4.92
N HIS A 776 5.73 9.70 3.62
CA HIS A 776 6.77 10.02 2.65
C HIS A 776 8.16 9.45 2.95
N ARG A 777 8.29 8.54 3.93
CA ARG A 777 9.48 7.68 4.06
C ARG A 777 9.68 6.85 2.79
N LEU A 778 10.92 6.51 2.49
CA LEU A 778 11.26 5.76 1.28
C LEU A 778 10.94 4.28 1.45
N ARG A 779 10.39 3.70 0.38
CA ARG A 779 10.31 2.26 0.15
C ARG A 779 11.39 1.89 -0.87
N THR A 780 12.00 0.71 -0.68
CA THR A 780 13.05 0.19 -1.56
C THR A 780 12.62 -1.06 -2.33
N SER A 781 13.17 -1.26 -3.53
CA SER A 781 13.01 -2.49 -4.33
C SER A 781 14.33 -2.85 -5.04
N PRO A 782 14.96 -3.99 -4.74
CA PRO A 782 14.63 -4.95 -3.67
C PRO A 782 14.63 -4.29 -2.28
N ASN A 783 13.97 -4.92 -1.30
CA ASN A 783 13.67 -4.25 -0.04
C ASN A 783 14.85 -4.29 0.95
N VAL A 784 15.87 -3.46 0.70
CA VAL A 784 17.02 -3.31 1.60
C VAL A 784 16.61 -2.80 2.99
N SER A 785 15.47 -2.10 3.10
CA SER A 785 14.96 -1.64 4.39
C SER A 785 14.49 -2.73 5.36
N ALA A 786 14.29 -3.96 4.86
CA ALA A 786 13.93 -5.10 5.70
C ALA A 786 15.13 -5.92 6.17
N ILE A 787 16.36 -5.60 5.72
CA ILE A 787 17.55 -6.39 6.05
C ILE A 787 17.79 -6.35 7.57
N PRO A 788 17.81 -7.53 8.24
CA PRO A 788 17.86 -7.60 9.69
C PRO A 788 19.19 -7.05 10.24
N LYS A 789 19.18 -6.64 11.50
CA LYS A 789 20.36 -6.19 12.26
C LYS A 789 20.62 -7.19 13.38
N GLY A 790 21.83 -7.73 13.46
CA GLY A 790 22.25 -8.62 14.55
C GLY A 790 21.59 -10.01 14.50
N GLU A 791 21.17 -10.45 13.32
CA GLU A 791 20.58 -11.78 13.12
C GLU A 791 21.54 -12.92 13.49
N GLU A 792 22.85 -12.69 13.40
CA GLU A 792 23.89 -13.64 13.80
C GLU A 792 23.72 -14.18 15.23
N GLU A 793 23.38 -13.32 16.20
CA GLU A 793 23.16 -13.72 17.60
C GLU A 793 21.92 -14.61 17.72
N TYR A 794 20.85 -14.24 17.01
CA TYR A 794 19.61 -14.99 16.98
C TYR A 794 19.77 -16.35 16.27
N VAL A 795 20.46 -16.37 15.14
CA VAL A 795 20.79 -17.59 14.39
C VAL A 795 21.65 -18.52 15.22
N SER A 796 22.66 -17.99 15.94
CA SER A 796 23.50 -18.78 16.83
C SER A 796 22.72 -19.42 17.99
N LYS A 797 21.69 -18.74 18.52
CA LYS A 797 20.80 -19.33 19.55
C LYS A 797 19.96 -20.51 19.03
N ILE A 798 19.67 -20.55 17.73
CA ILE A 798 18.89 -21.61 17.09
C ILE A 798 19.78 -22.77 16.62
N ILE A 799 20.79 -22.46 15.81
CA ILE A 799 21.62 -23.46 15.12
C ILE A 799 22.80 -23.92 16.00
N GLY A 800 23.17 -23.14 17.02
CA GLY A 800 24.32 -23.40 17.89
C GLY A 800 25.63 -22.76 17.40
N GLU A 801 25.64 -22.19 16.20
CA GLU A 801 26.78 -21.45 15.64
C GLU A 801 26.28 -20.24 14.82
N ALA A 802 27.09 -19.19 14.72
CA ALA A 802 26.78 -18.03 13.90
C ALA A 802 26.97 -18.34 12.41
N PRO A 803 26.24 -17.66 11.50
CA PRO A 803 26.54 -17.75 10.07
C PRO A 803 27.97 -17.24 9.79
N PRO A 804 28.60 -17.63 8.67
CA PRO A 804 29.94 -17.18 8.32
C PRO A 804 30.08 -15.66 8.29
N HIS A 805 29.05 -14.97 7.79
CA HIS A 805 28.95 -13.51 7.76
C HIS A 805 27.53 -13.07 8.12
N SER A 806 27.39 -11.88 8.69
CA SER A 806 26.08 -11.25 8.81
C SER A 806 25.52 -10.88 7.43
N ILE A 807 24.20 -10.87 7.29
CA ILE A 807 23.49 -10.51 6.05
C ILE A 807 23.81 -9.06 5.67
N ARG A 808 23.93 -8.15 6.64
CA ARG A 808 24.41 -6.78 6.39
C ARG A 808 25.89 -6.76 6.00
N GLY A 809 26.71 -7.59 6.63
CA GLY A 809 28.14 -7.74 6.31
C GLY A 809 28.43 -8.34 4.92
N LEU A 810 27.39 -8.76 4.18
CA LEU A 810 27.51 -9.07 2.75
C LEU A 810 27.73 -7.80 1.91
N GLU A 811 27.18 -6.66 2.35
CA GLU A 811 27.44 -5.34 1.78
C GLU A 811 28.79 -4.82 2.30
N MET A 812 29.76 -4.70 1.41
CA MET A 812 31.14 -4.35 1.75
C MET A 812 31.64 -3.21 0.88
N ALA A 813 32.31 -2.23 1.49
CA ALA A 813 32.95 -1.16 0.75
C ALA A 813 34.06 -1.73 -0.17
N PRO A 814 34.18 -1.25 -1.43
CA PRO A 814 35.27 -1.64 -2.32
C PRO A 814 36.64 -1.33 -1.73
N ARG A 815 37.68 -2.04 -2.17
CA ARG A 815 39.05 -1.77 -1.72
C ARG A 815 39.43 -0.30 -1.89
N GLY A 816 39.86 0.34 -0.80
CA GLY A 816 40.22 1.77 -0.75
C GLY A 816 39.06 2.73 -0.46
N TRP A 817 37.85 2.19 -0.30
CA TRP A 817 36.69 2.92 0.16
C TRP A 817 36.27 2.43 1.55
N PHE A 818 35.60 3.29 2.30
CA PHE A 818 35.00 2.97 3.58
C PHE A 818 33.53 3.30 3.55
N MET A 819 32.74 2.49 4.23
CA MET A 819 31.34 2.76 4.49
C MET A 819 31.25 3.77 5.64
N VAL A 820 30.40 4.77 5.50
CA VAL A 820 30.09 5.72 6.57
C VAL A 820 28.59 5.77 6.78
N GLU A 821 28.15 5.36 7.96
CA GLU A 821 26.74 5.46 8.36
C GLU A 821 26.59 6.62 9.35
N LEU A 822 25.67 7.53 9.06
CA LEU A 822 25.26 8.61 9.93
C LEU A 822 23.80 8.42 10.32
N ASP A 823 23.52 8.22 11.61
CA ASP A 823 22.19 7.93 12.14
C ASP A 823 21.69 9.06 13.06
N TYR A 824 20.45 9.53 12.85
CA TYR A 824 19.84 10.48 13.78
C TYR A 824 19.48 9.78 15.10
N ALA A 825 20.21 10.10 16.17
CA ALA A 825 20.08 9.42 17.46
C ALA A 825 18.67 9.61 18.08
N ALA A 826 17.86 8.55 18.10
CA ALA A 826 16.47 8.60 18.60
C ALA A 826 15.62 9.69 17.92
N ALA A 827 15.72 9.78 16.58
CA ALA A 827 15.08 10.81 15.76
C ALA A 827 13.59 11.05 16.09
N GLU A 828 12.80 9.99 16.26
CA GLU A 828 11.38 10.10 16.59
C GLU A 828 11.12 10.75 17.96
N VAL A 829 11.96 10.46 18.95
CA VAL A 829 11.87 11.08 20.30
C VAL A 829 12.27 12.55 20.24
N GLN A 830 13.36 12.86 19.52
CA GLN A 830 13.78 14.25 19.31
C GLN A 830 12.70 15.04 18.58
N ARG A 831 12.09 14.44 17.55
CA ARG A 831 11.01 15.07 16.80
C ARG A 831 9.82 15.35 17.70
N LEU A 832 9.40 14.39 18.53
CA LEU A 832 8.32 14.61 19.50
C LEU A 832 8.67 15.75 20.47
N ALA A 833 9.90 15.82 20.98
CA ALA A 833 10.34 16.91 21.83
C ALA A 833 10.23 18.27 21.13
N GLN A 834 10.68 18.38 19.87
CA GLN A 834 10.61 19.62 19.09
C GLN A 834 9.17 20.09 18.83
N VAL A 835 8.26 19.17 18.45
CA VAL A 835 6.88 19.56 18.09
C VAL A 835 5.97 19.76 19.30
N SER A 836 6.25 19.08 20.42
CA SER A 836 5.49 19.26 21.67
C SER A 836 6.02 20.40 22.53
N GLY A 837 7.32 20.70 22.46
CA GLY A 837 7.98 21.62 23.38
C GLY A 837 8.09 21.09 24.81
N ASP A 838 8.03 19.77 25.01
CA ASP A 838 8.09 19.19 26.35
C ASP A 838 9.44 19.49 27.04
N PRO A 839 9.44 20.12 28.23
CA PRO A 839 10.66 20.60 28.86
C PRO A 839 11.58 19.45 29.32
N ASN A 840 11.01 18.37 29.87
CA ASN A 840 11.79 17.23 30.37
C ASN A 840 12.40 16.46 29.19
N MET A 841 11.61 16.22 28.15
CA MET A 841 12.11 15.58 26.93
C MET A 841 13.19 16.44 26.27
N THR A 842 13.01 17.76 26.22
CA THR A 842 14.01 18.70 25.68
C THR A 842 15.31 18.70 26.48
N GLU A 843 15.24 18.69 27.81
CA GLU A 843 16.41 18.59 28.68
C GLU A 843 17.18 17.28 28.42
N ILE A 844 16.46 16.15 28.42
CA ILE A 844 17.03 14.82 28.15
C ILE A 844 17.70 14.77 26.78
N MET A 845 17.06 15.32 25.73
CA MET A 845 17.62 15.25 24.38
C MET A 845 18.77 16.24 24.15
N ASN A 846 18.86 17.34 24.91
CA ASN A 846 19.98 18.27 24.83
C ASN A 846 21.25 17.73 25.53
N ASP A 847 21.12 16.81 26.47
CA ASP A 847 22.25 16.20 27.17
C ASP A 847 22.66 14.86 26.50
N PRO A 848 23.87 14.76 25.89
CA PRO A 848 24.36 13.52 25.30
C PRO A 848 24.57 12.38 26.30
N GLN A 849 24.65 12.68 27.60
CA GLN A 849 24.78 11.67 28.67
C GLN A 849 23.44 11.11 29.14
N ARG A 850 22.32 11.71 28.73
CA ARG A 850 20.97 11.28 29.10
C ARG A 850 20.40 10.33 28.04
N ASP A 851 19.61 9.37 28.50
CA ASP A 851 18.95 8.36 27.68
C ASP A 851 17.45 8.34 28.00
N PRO A 852 16.56 8.59 27.03
CA PRO A 852 15.13 8.73 27.29
C PRO A 852 14.49 7.44 27.85
N HIS A 853 15.07 6.27 27.54
CA HIS A 853 14.59 4.98 28.05
C HIS A 853 15.01 4.77 29.51
N ALA A 854 16.26 5.09 29.86
CA ALA A 854 16.75 5.05 31.23
C ALA A 854 16.04 6.07 32.12
N SER A 855 15.80 7.28 31.59
CA SER A 855 15.00 8.30 32.29
C SER A 855 13.57 7.82 32.57
N LEU A 856 12.93 7.12 31.62
CA LEU A 856 11.62 6.52 31.85
C LEU A 856 11.67 5.35 32.85
N ALA A 857 12.71 4.50 32.78
CA ALA A 857 12.91 3.43 33.76
C ALA A 857 13.06 3.99 35.18
N ARG A 858 13.81 5.08 35.35
CA ARG A 858 13.92 5.80 36.63
C ARG A 858 12.59 6.37 37.11
N ALA A 859 11.79 6.95 36.21
CA ALA A 859 10.47 7.47 36.57
C ALA A 859 9.46 6.37 36.93
N LYS A 860 9.58 5.19 36.31
CA LYS A 860 8.77 4.00 36.62
C LYS A 860 9.06 3.45 38.02
N ASP A 861 10.33 3.41 38.42
CA ASP A 861 10.78 2.84 39.70
C ASP A 861 11.71 3.83 40.45
N PRO A 862 11.15 4.92 40.99
CA PRO A 862 11.94 5.95 41.65
C PRO A 862 12.57 5.47 42.96
N GLU A 863 11.98 4.47 43.62
CA GLU A 863 12.51 3.94 44.89
C GLU A 863 13.83 3.19 44.66
N HIS A 864 13.92 2.39 43.59
CA HIS A 864 15.13 1.61 43.31
C HIS A 864 16.13 2.34 42.41
N LEU A 865 15.66 3.14 41.44
CA LEU A 865 16.50 3.74 40.39
C LEU A 865 16.66 5.26 40.54
N GLY A 866 15.93 5.92 41.44
CA GLY A 866 15.85 7.39 41.54
C GLY A 866 17.18 8.10 41.77
N GLN A 867 18.13 7.45 42.45
CA GLN A 867 19.46 8.02 42.75
C GLN A 867 20.51 7.72 41.67
N LEU A 868 20.18 6.89 40.68
CA LEU A 868 21.10 6.46 39.64
C LEU A 868 21.03 7.39 38.42
N SER A 869 22.19 7.65 37.83
CA SER A 869 22.31 8.31 36.53
C SER A 869 21.80 7.41 35.40
N ASP A 870 21.44 8.01 34.26
CA ASP A 870 21.00 7.26 33.06
C ASP A 870 22.10 6.27 32.59
N ALA A 871 23.37 6.64 32.74
CA ALA A 871 24.52 5.79 32.41
C ALA A 871 24.63 4.58 33.35
N GLU A 872 24.42 4.76 34.66
CA GLU A 872 24.42 3.67 35.64
C GLU A 872 23.26 2.70 35.40
N ILE A 873 22.06 3.22 35.11
CA ILE A 873 20.90 2.40 34.75
C ILE A 873 21.18 1.60 33.47
N LYS A 874 21.69 2.25 32.42
CA LYS A 874 22.02 1.58 31.16
C LYS A 874 23.05 0.45 31.32
N LYS A 875 24.00 0.62 32.24
CA LYS A 875 25.09 -0.34 32.48
C LYS A 875 24.71 -1.47 33.44
N HIS A 876 24.07 -1.14 34.56
CA HIS A 876 23.83 -2.06 35.67
C HIS A 876 22.39 -2.56 35.79
N HIS A 877 21.43 -1.84 35.18
CA HIS A 877 20.00 -2.16 35.23
C HIS A 877 19.38 -2.26 33.81
N LYS A 878 20.10 -2.91 32.90
CA LYS A 878 19.73 -3.02 31.48
C LYS A 878 18.31 -3.56 31.28
N THR A 879 17.88 -4.55 32.06
CA THR A 879 16.52 -5.13 31.99
C THR A 879 15.44 -4.08 32.23
N ALA A 880 15.60 -3.21 33.24
CA ALA A 880 14.64 -2.14 33.53
C ALA A 880 14.55 -1.12 32.39
N ARG A 881 15.70 -0.78 31.79
CA ARG A 881 15.75 0.08 30.60
C ARG A 881 15.07 -0.57 29.38
N ASP A 882 15.33 -1.85 29.15
CA ASP A 882 14.76 -2.58 28.01
C ASP A 882 13.24 -2.76 28.16
N GLU A 883 12.70 -2.93 29.37
CA GLU A 883 11.26 -2.90 29.61
C GLU A 883 10.62 -1.53 29.33
N ALA A 884 11.33 -0.42 29.59
CA ALA A 884 10.84 0.94 29.36
C ALA A 884 10.91 1.37 27.88
N LYS A 885 11.84 0.81 27.11
CA LYS A 885 12.09 1.18 25.71
C LYS A 885 10.84 1.02 24.81
N PRO A 886 10.07 -0.08 24.84
CA PRO A 886 8.83 -0.22 24.08
C PRO A 886 7.78 0.85 24.40
N PHE A 887 7.77 1.41 25.61
CA PHE A 887 6.84 2.49 25.98
C PHE A 887 7.26 3.83 25.39
N THR A 888 8.56 4.13 25.40
CA THR A 888 9.10 5.36 24.81
C THR A 888 8.72 5.47 23.33
N PHE A 889 8.82 4.37 22.58
CA PHE A 889 8.46 4.34 21.16
C PHE A 889 6.99 4.02 20.92
N GLY A 890 6.34 3.19 21.73
CA GLY A 890 5.00 2.68 21.44
C GLY A 890 3.85 3.60 21.86
N ILE A 891 4.06 4.53 22.80
CA ILE A 891 3.05 5.52 23.21
C ILE A 891 2.70 6.50 22.08
N PRO A 892 3.67 7.07 21.33
CA PRO A 892 3.37 7.84 20.12
C PRO A 892 2.44 7.12 19.12
N TYR A 893 2.51 5.77 19.08
CA TYR A 893 1.69 4.89 18.24
C TYR A 893 0.43 4.40 18.95
N GLN A 894 0.06 4.99 20.09
CA GLN A 894 -1.14 4.65 20.88
C GLN A 894 -1.26 3.15 21.19
N ARG A 895 -0.15 2.44 21.40
CA ARG A 895 -0.19 1.03 21.81
C ARG A 895 -0.84 0.92 23.19
N GLY A 896 -1.92 0.14 23.28
CA GLY A 896 -2.61 -0.16 24.53
C GLY A 896 -1.83 -1.12 25.43
N ASN A 897 -2.20 -1.21 26.70
CA ASN A 897 -1.47 -2.02 27.69
C ASN A 897 -1.39 -3.51 27.30
N GLU A 898 -2.45 -4.08 26.73
CA GLU A 898 -2.46 -5.46 26.21
C GLU A 898 -1.42 -5.64 25.09
N ALA A 899 -1.35 -4.69 24.14
CA ALA A 899 -0.38 -4.75 23.05
C ALA A 899 1.06 -4.61 23.57
N MET A 900 1.28 -3.76 24.59
CA MET A 900 2.59 -3.59 25.22
C MET A 900 3.02 -4.85 25.98
N ALA A 901 2.14 -5.42 26.81
CA ALA A 901 2.40 -6.66 27.54
C ALA A 901 2.72 -7.83 26.58
N ARG A 902 1.95 -7.96 25.48
CA ARG A 902 2.26 -8.93 24.42
C ARG A 902 3.63 -8.71 23.81
N SER A 903 4.01 -7.47 23.50
CA SER A 903 5.33 -7.16 22.95
C SER A 903 6.47 -7.57 23.89
N LEU A 904 6.36 -7.22 25.18
CA LEU A 904 7.36 -7.59 26.19
C LEU A 904 7.44 -9.11 26.39
N ASN A 905 6.30 -9.79 26.44
CA ASN A 905 6.29 -11.25 26.56
C ASN A 905 6.92 -11.95 25.36
N ARG A 906 6.75 -11.42 24.14
CA ARG A 906 7.44 -11.94 22.95
C ARG A 906 8.95 -11.75 23.03
N GLU A 907 9.41 -10.60 23.52
CA GLU A 907 10.83 -10.35 23.78
C GLU A 907 11.38 -11.30 24.85
N ALA A 908 10.63 -11.54 25.93
CA ALA A 908 10.99 -12.51 26.96
C ALA A 908 11.13 -13.93 26.39
N VAL A 909 10.17 -14.39 25.58
CA VAL A 909 10.25 -15.70 24.90
C VAL A 909 11.52 -15.81 24.04
N ARG A 910 11.80 -14.79 23.22
CA ARG A 910 13.01 -14.75 22.37
C ARG A 910 14.30 -14.73 23.18
N ALA A 911 14.26 -14.15 24.37
CA ALA A 911 15.37 -14.16 25.34
C ALA A 911 15.41 -15.43 26.21
N LYS A 912 14.49 -16.39 26.01
CA LYS A 912 14.31 -17.60 26.83
C LYS A 912 14.07 -17.27 28.31
N GLN A 913 13.28 -16.23 28.56
CA GLN A 913 12.86 -15.76 29.88
C GLN A 913 11.37 -16.01 30.13
N PRO A 914 10.91 -16.08 31.40
CA PRO A 914 9.50 -16.27 31.72
C PRO A 914 8.60 -15.13 31.22
N VAL A 915 7.43 -15.49 30.71
CA VAL A 915 6.35 -14.57 30.30
C VAL A 915 5.58 -14.12 31.55
N ILE A 916 5.86 -12.92 32.06
CA ILE A 916 5.28 -12.40 33.32
C ILE A 916 4.45 -11.13 33.15
N HIS A 917 4.40 -10.53 31.95
CA HIS A 917 3.75 -9.23 31.77
C HIS A 917 2.24 -9.37 31.49
N THR A 918 1.41 -8.58 32.19
CA THR A 918 -0.04 -8.46 32.01
C THR A 918 -0.43 -7.00 31.73
N ALA A 919 -1.63 -6.77 31.20
CA ALA A 919 -2.09 -5.40 30.92
C ALA A 919 -2.16 -4.53 32.20
N GLU A 920 -2.47 -5.14 33.35
CA GLU A 920 -2.50 -4.47 34.65
C GLU A 920 -1.08 -4.14 35.12
N ASN A 921 -0.15 -5.10 35.07
CA ASN A 921 1.18 -4.89 35.64
C ASN A 921 2.04 -3.93 34.82
N VAL A 922 1.77 -3.72 33.52
CA VAL A 922 2.50 -2.72 32.72
C VAL A 922 1.84 -1.34 32.72
N SER A 923 0.64 -1.19 33.30
CA SER A 923 -0.11 0.07 33.28
C SER A 923 0.64 1.24 33.92
N HIS A 924 1.29 1.01 35.06
CA HIS A 924 2.06 2.02 35.78
C HIS A 924 3.23 2.61 34.97
N ILE A 925 3.78 1.89 33.99
CA ILE A 925 4.85 2.40 33.11
C ILE A 925 4.31 3.51 32.21
N LYS A 926 3.07 3.35 31.74
CA LYS A 926 2.38 4.34 30.92
C LYS A 926 2.04 5.59 31.75
N ASP A 927 1.65 5.41 32.99
CA ASP A 927 1.42 6.52 33.92
C ASP A 927 2.73 7.27 34.20
N ALA A 928 3.84 6.56 34.44
CA ALA A 928 5.17 7.16 34.57
C ALA A 928 5.59 7.97 33.33
N TYR A 929 5.29 7.48 32.12
CA TYR A 929 5.54 8.23 30.88
C TYR A 929 4.70 9.51 30.84
N ARG A 930 3.41 9.43 31.16
CA ARG A 930 2.51 10.60 31.16
C ARG A 930 2.98 11.67 32.13
N GLU A 931 3.42 11.28 33.32
CA GLU A 931 3.92 12.24 34.31
C GLU A 931 5.28 12.82 33.91
N LEU A 932 6.20 11.98 33.39
CA LEU A 932 7.52 12.44 32.95
C LEU A 932 7.45 13.37 31.74
N TYR A 933 6.56 13.09 30.78
CA TYR A 933 6.44 13.80 29.50
C TYR A 933 5.04 14.38 29.30
N ARG A 934 4.55 15.12 30.29
CA ARG A 934 3.17 15.62 30.34
C ARG A 934 2.79 16.47 29.13
N VAL A 935 3.67 17.38 28.70
CA VAL A 935 3.38 18.28 27.57
C VAL A 935 3.38 17.49 26.26
N ALA A 936 4.28 16.52 26.11
CA ALA A 936 4.24 15.61 24.97
C ALA A 936 2.98 14.76 24.95
N TRP A 937 2.51 14.28 26.11
CA TRP A 937 1.25 13.55 26.23
C TRP A 937 0.06 14.40 25.76
N ASP A 938 -0.05 15.63 26.28
CA ASP A 938 -1.11 16.58 25.90
C ASP A 938 -1.07 16.90 24.40
N TYR A 939 0.13 17.05 23.83
CA TYR A 939 0.32 17.25 22.39
C TYR A 939 -0.21 16.07 21.57
N LEU A 940 0.11 14.83 21.95
CA LEU A 940 -0.38 13.63 21.25
C LEU A 940 -1.91 13.55 21.31
N GLU A 941 -2.52 13.85 22.46
CA GLU A 941 -3.98 13.92 22.59
C GLU A 941 -4.59 15.02 21.73
N ALA A 942 -3.96 16.19 21.67
CA ALA A 942 -4.40 17.29 20.81
C ALA A 942 -4.35 16.88 19.33
N GLN A 943 -3.29 16.21 18.87
CA GLN A 943 -3.20 15.72 17.48
C GLN A 943 -4.33 14.74 17.14
N MET A 944 -4.63 13.79 18.04
CA MET A 944 -5.76 12.88 17.84
C MET A 944 -7.11 13.62 17.76
N ASN A 945 -7.29 14.62 18.63
CA ASN A 945 -8.54 15.36 18.72
C ASN A 945 -8.76 16.32 17.54
N ARG A 946 -7.72 16.77 16.84
CA ARG A 946 -7.84 17.53 15.58
C ARG A 946 -8.50 16.72 14.45
N VAL A 947 -8.34 15.39 14.50
CA VAL A 947 -8.78 14.48 13.44
C VAL A 947 -10.08 13.78 13.79
N ILE A 948 -10.20 13.22 14.99
CA ILE A 948 -11.46 12.67 15.51
C ILE A 948 -11.58 13.15 16.94
N ALA A 949 -12.41 14.14 17.23
CA ALA A 949 -12.50 14.68 18.59
C ALA A 949 -13.20 13.72 19.57
N GLN A 950 -12.95 13.91 20.86
CA GLN A 950 -13.60 13.20 21.96
C GLN A 950 -14.27 14.19 22.93
N GLU A 951 -15.46 13.84 23.41
CA GLU A 951 -16.20 14.59 24.43
C GLU A 951 -16.54 13.66 25.61
N VAL A 952 -16.43 14.17 26.83
CA VAL A 952 -16.86 13.46 28.04
C VAL A 952 -18.34 13.76 28.28
N GLY A 953 -19.17 12.73 28.22
CA GLY A 953 -20.60 12.84 28.49
C GLY A 953 -20.90 13.03 29.98
N SER A 954 -22.15 13.35 30.30
CA SER A 954 -22.64 13.57 31.68
C SER A 954 -22.44 12.37 32.62
N THR A 955 -22.21 11.17 32.08
CA THR A 955 -21.93 9.94 32.83
C THR A 955 -20.43 9.69 33.08
N GLY A 956 -19.56 10.63 32.69
CA GLY A 956 -18.09 10.49 32.77
C GLY A 956 -17.49 9.61 31.67
N ARG A 957 -18.31 9.05 30.77
CA ARG A 957 -17.83 8.26 29.63
C ARG A 957 -17.42 9.16 28.48
N THR A 958 -16.32 8.81 27.81
CA THR A 958 -15.83 9.55 26.64
C THR A 958 -16.41 8.96 25.36
N TYR A 959 -16.87 9.83 24.46
CA TYR A 959 -17.45 9.45 23.17
C TYR A 959 -16.78 10.25 22.04
N PHE A 960 -16.72 9.68 20.84
CA PHE A 960 -16.27 10.42 19.66
C PHE A 960 -17.29 11.50 19.26
N THR A 961 -16.80 12.63 18.76
CA THR A 961 -17.60 13.75 18.25
C THR A 961 -17.03 14.21 16.90
N HIS A 962 -17.87 14.83 16.08
CA HIS A 962 -17.47 15.43 14.81
C HIS A 962 -17.14 16.93 14.94
N LYS A 963 -17.42 17.53 16.10
CA LYS A 963 -17.17 18.96 16.34
C LYS A 963 -15.66 19.21 16.42
N GLY A 964 -15.19 20.25 15.72
CA GLY A 964 -13.78 20.64 15.73
C GLY A 964 -12.84 19.74 14.91
N VAL A 965 -13.39 18.83 14.10
CA VAL A 965 -12.59 18.02 13.16
C VAL A 965 -12.18 18.88 11.96
N TYR A 966 -10.91 18.80 11.56
CA TYR A 966 -10.38 19.51 10.38
C TYR A 966 -10.27 18.61 9.15
N GLY A 967 -10.23 17.29 9.35
CA GLY A 967 -10.07 16.31 8.26
C GLY A 967 -8.65 16.22 7.70
N TYR A 968 -7.68 16.95 8.23
CA TYR A 968 -6.26 16.82 7.88
C TYR A 968 -5.32 17.31 8.98
N GLN A 969 -4.03 16.96 8.86
CA GLN A 969 -2.91 17.56 9.58
C GLN A 969 -1.93 18.20 8.58
N VAL A 970 -1.20 19.24 9.02
CA VAL A 970 -0.18 19.93 8.22
C VAL A 970 1.17 19.82 8.92
N SER A 971 2.22 19.44 8.20
CA SER A 971 3.58 19.40 8.75
C SER A 971 4.27 20.76 8.66
N PRO A 972 5.35 21.00 9.43
CA PRO A 972 6.15 22.23 9.32
C PRO A 972 6.84 22.46 7.98
N ALA A 973 6.86 21.47 7.08
CA ALA A 973 7.31 21.64 5.70
C ALA A 973 6.13 21.82 4.71
N GLY A 974 4.89 21.87 5.19
CA GLY A 974 3.69 22.11 4.39
C GLY A 974 3.01 20.87 3.80
N PHE A 975 3.56 19.67 4.01
CA PHE A 975 2.88 18.42 3.63
C PHE A 975 1.60 18.23 4.43
N ARG A 976 0.65 17.49 3.85
CA ARG A 976 -0.65 17.23 4.47
C ARG A 976 -0.85 15.74 4.64
N ARG A 977 -1.53 15.36 5.72
CA ARG A 977 -2.12 14.04 5.91
C ARG A 977 -3.63 14.17 5.96
N ARG A 978 -4.33 13.51 5.04
CA ARG A 978 -5.78 13.61 4.87
C ARG A 978 -6.51 12.46 5.55
N TYR A 979 -7.47 12.85 6.37
CA TYR A 979 -8.39 11.97 7.09
C TYR A 979 -9.82 12.15 6.59
N LEU A 980 -10.79 11.54 7.27
CA LEU A 980 -12.20 11.70 6.94
C LEU A 980 -12.69 13.13 7.21
N ASP A 981 -13.54 13.62 6.33
CA ASP A 981 -14.24 14.88 6.48
C ASP A 981 -15.18 14.89 7.71
N PRO A 982 -15.35 16.03 8.41
CA PRO A 982 -16.25 16.14 9.55
C PRO A 982 -17.68 15.63 9.29
N ALA A 983 -18.22 15.84 8.09
CA ALA A 983 -19.56 15.38 7.72
C ALA A 983 -19.63 13.85 7.67
N LEU A 984 -18.56 13.20 7.19
CA LEU A 984 -18.45 11.74 7.15
C LEU A 984 -18.32 11.16 8.56
N VAL A 985 -17.49 11.79 9.41
CA VAL A 985 -17.37 11.42 10.82
C VAL A 985 -18.73 11.52 11.50
N ARG A 986 -19.48 12.62 11.27
CA ARG A 986 -20.85 12.78 11.81
C ARG A 986 -21.78 11.66 11.36
N ALA A 987 -21.78 11.32 10.08
CA ALA A 987 -22.62 10.26 9.51
C ALA A 987 -22.29 8.87 10.07
N ILE A 988 -21.00 8.59 10.33
CA ILE A 988 -20.57 7.36 10.99
C ILE A 988 -21.06 7.31 12.45
N LEU A 989 -20.90 8.42 13.18
CA LEU A 989 -21.25 8.50 14.61
C LEU A 989 -22.76 8.52 14.88
N SER A 990 -23.59 8.89 13.91
CA SER A 990 -25.05 8.92 14.05
C SER A 990 -25.73 7.57 13.86
N GLN A 991 -25.00 6.51 13.48
CA GLN A 991 -25.58 5.19 13.25
C GLN A 991 -26.09 4.51 14.55
N GLU A 992 -27.21 3.81 14.45
CA GLU A 992 -27.89 3.16 15.60
C GLU A 992 -27.12 1.93 16.14
N ASN A 993 -26.41 1.19 15.27
CA ASN A 993 -25.61 0.02 15.65
C ASN A 993 -24.19 0.43 16.09
N ARG A 994 -24.08 0.92 17.33
CA ARG A 994 -22.86 1.49 17.93
C ARG A 994 -21.84 0.46 18.44
N TRP A 995 -22.17 -0.82 18.43
CA TRP A 995 -21.39 -1.85 19.14
C TRP A 995 -20.66 -2.74 18.13
N ASP A 996 -19.36 -2.46 17.95
CA ASP A 996 -18.42 -3.30 17.19
C ASP A 996 -18.51 -3.20 15.66
N SER A 997 -18.78 -2.01 15.11
CA SER A 997 -18.70 -1.77 13.67
C SER A 997 -17.25 -1.51 13.23
N GLU A 998 -16.88 -2.07 12.08
CA GLU A 998 -15.60 -1.85 11.40
C GLU A 998 -15.27 -0.36 11.21
N LEU A 999 -16.30 0.48 11.07
CA LEU A 999 -16.19 1.94 11.04
C LEU A 999 -15.59 2.55 12.31
N LEU A 1000 -16.05 2.15 13.49
CA LEU A 1000 -15.52 2.68 14.75
C LEU A 1000 -14.07 2.25 14.97
N ARG A 1001 -13.68 1.08 14.45
CA ARG A 1001 -12.28 0.65 14.39
C ARG A 1001 -11.48 1.57 13.47
N GLY A 1002 -11.99 1.87 12.27
CA GLY A 1002 -11.37 2.81 11.35
C GLY A 1002 -11.17 4.22 11.95
N LEU A 1003 -12.14 4.75 12.69
CA LEU A 1003 -11.96 6.04 13.39
C LEU A 1003 -10.87 5.97 14.48
N LYS A 1004 -10.74 4.84 15.19
CA LYS A 1004 -9.65 4.62 16.17
C LYS A 1004 -8.29 4.53 15.48
N ASP A 1005 -8.21 3.85 14.35
CA ASP A 1005 -6.97 3.73 13.57
C ASP A 1005 -6.51 5.10 13.05
N MET A 1006 -7.42 5.95 12.56
CA MET A 1006 -7.12 7.32 12.16
C MET A 1006 -6.61 8.18 13.32
N ARG A 1007 -7.18 8.03 14.53
CA ARG A 1007 -6.63 8.69 15.73
C ARG A 1007 -5.20 8.22 16.02
N ARG A 1008 -4.95 6.91 15.97
CA ARG A 1008 -3.60 6.37 16.18
C ARG A 1008 -2.61 6.94 15.17
N GLU A 1009 -3.00 7.01 13.90
CA GLU A 1009 -2.17 7.63 12.85
C GLU A 1009 -1.90 9.10 13.13
N ALA A 1010 -2.92 9.87 13.51
CA ALA A 1010 -2.79 11.30 13.80
C ALA A 1010 -1.81 11.61 14.95
N SER A 1011 -1.77 10.73 15.96
CA SER A 1011 -0.82 10.80 17.07
C SER A 1011 0.64 10.67 16.59
N ASN A 1012 0.90 9.79 15.62
CA ASN A 1012 2.26 9.42 15.21
C ASN A 1012 2.75 10.15 13.95
N TRP A 1013 1.86 10.61 13.07
CA TRP A 1013 2.23 11.07 11.74
C TRP A 1013 3.25 12.23 11.77
N GLN A 1014 3.02 13.25 12.62
CA GLN A 1014 3.93 14.41 12.78
C GLN A 1014 5.35 14.03 13.21
N ILE A 1015 5.50 12.84 13.81
CA ILE A 1015 6.77 12.32 14.30
C ILE A 1015 7.48 11.60 13.14
N GLN A 1016 6.88 10.55 12.58
CA GLN A 1016 7.48 9.80 11.48
C GLN A 1016 7.73 10.65 10.24
N HIS A 1017 6.76 11.46 9.86
CA HIS A 1017 6.89 12.34 8.70
C HIS A 1017 7.88 13.48 9.00
N GLY A 1018 7.96 13.95 10.25
CA GLY A 1018 8.99 14.89 10.69
C GLY A 1018 10.42 14.37 10.44
N VAL A 1019 10.66 13.10 10.73
CA VAL A 1019 11.97 12.47 10.44
C VAL A 1019 12.19 12.34 8.93
N ALA A 1020 11.15 12.01 8.14
CA ALA A 1020 11.26 12.02 6.69
C ALA A 1020 11.64 13.40 6.12
N ILE A 1021 11.15 14.50 6.71
CA ILE A 1021 11.54 15.87 6.33
C ILE A 1021 13.03 16.10 6.61
N TYR A 1022 13.57 15.69 7.76
CA TYR A 1022 15.00 15.84 8.06
C TYR A 1022 15.88 15.17 7.00
N ILE A 1023 15.48 13.99 6.56
CA ILE A 1023 16.17 13.25 5.50
C ILE A 1023 16.06 13.98 4.16
N MET A 1024 14.88 14.49 3.79
CA MET A 1024 14.71 15.23 2.53
C MET A 1024 15.55 16.52 2.50
N GLU A 1025 15.60 17.25 3.61
CA GLU A 1025 16.43 18.45 3.74
C GLU A 1025 17.93 18.11 3.69
N ALA A 1026 18.36 17.02 4.34
CA ALA A 1026 19.73 16.53 4.23
C ALA A 1026 20.10 16.11 2.79
N CYS A 1027 19.17 15.47 2.06
CA CYS A 1027 19.34 15.18 0.64
C CYS A 1027 19.49 16.46 -0.20
N ALA A 1028 18.73 17.51 0.11
CA ALA A 1028 18.86 18.78 -0.59
C ALA A 1028 20.25 19.41 -0.38
N ASN A 1029 20.75 19.40 0.86
CA ASN A 1029 22.11 19.81 1.19
C ASN A 1029 23.16 18.98 0.44
N TRP A 1030 22.97 17.66 0.36
CA TRP A 1030 23.86 16.76 -0.38
C TRP A 1030 23.92 17.10 -1.87
N VAL A 1031 22.76 17.29 -2.52
CA VAL A 1031 22.68 17.64 -3.94
C VAL A 1031 23.38 18.96 -4.24
N GLU A 1032 23.17 19.98 -3.39
CA GLU A 1032 23.86 21.27 -3.53
C GLU A 1032 25.38 21.14 -3.37
N PHE A 1033 25.83 20.37 -2.37
CA PHE A 1033 27.25 20.09 -2.19
C PHE A 1033 27.84 19.39 -3.41
N ARG A 1034 27.17 18.36 -3.94
CA ARG A 1034 27.63 17.56 -5.08
C ARG A 1034 27.74 18.40 -6.35
N GLN A 1035 26.77 19.29 -6.61
CA GLN A 1035 26.80 20.22 -7.72
C GLN A 1035 28.00 21.17 -7.67
N ARG A 1036 28.34 21.67 -6.48
CA ARG A 1036 29.49 22.57 -6.29
C ARG A 1036 30.84 21.84 -6.27
N ASN A 1037 30.85 20.56 -5.91
CA ASN A 1037 32.07 19.77 -5.68
C ASN A 1037 32.04 18.42 -6.43
N PRO A 1038 31.95 18.42 -7.77
CA PRO A 1038 31.73 17.20 -8.56
C PRO A 1038 32.90 16.18 -8.50
N ASN A 1039 34.09 16.62 -8.11
CA ASN A 1039 35.30 15.78 -8.10
C ASN A 1039 35.61 15.14 -6.73
N VAL A 1040 34.82 15.42 -5.69
CA VAL A 1040 35.03 14.85 -4.35
C VAL A 1040 34.55 13.39 -4.35
N PRO A 1041 35.41 12.41 -4.00
CA PRO A 1041 35.07 10.98 -4.02
C PRO A 1041 34.36 10.55 -2.74
N ILE A 1042 33.19 11.15 -2.51
CA ILE A 1042 32.21 10.73 -1.49
C ILE A 1042 30.91 10.47 -2.24
N LEU A 1043 30.30 9.32 -2.02
CA LEU A 1043 29.10 8.86 -2.73
C LEU A 1043 27.99 8.58 -1.72
N LEU A 1044 26.80 9.12 -1.94
CA LEU A 1044 25.62 8.70 -1.18
C LEU A 1044 25.10 7.38 -1.77
N ILE A 1045 24.96 6.35 -0.94
CA ILE A 1045 24.55 5.01 -1.41
C ILE A 1045 23.14 4.62 -0.99
N ASP A 1046 22.71 5.04 0.20
CA ASP A 1046 21.42 4.63 0.76
C ASP A 1046 20.91 5.63 1.81
N ILE A 1047 19.60 5.64 1.94
CA ILE A 1047 18.83 6.23 3.02
C ILE A 1047 18.04 5.11 3.67
N LEU A 1048 18.42 4.74 4.88
CA LEU A 1048 17.77 3.67 5.61
C LEU A 1048 17.21 4.17 6.94
N HIS A 1049 15.89 4.07 7.09
CA HIS A 1049 15.16 4.55 8.27
C HIS A 1049 15.50 6.02 8.58
N ASP A 1050 16.36 6.24 9.56
CA ASP A 1050 16.74 7.55 10.10
C ASP A 1050 18.24 7.85 9.80
N SER A 1051 18.87 7.06 8.92
CA SER A 1051 20.30 7.12 8.61
C SER A 1051 20.58 7.39 7.13
N LEU A 1052 21.69 8.08 6.86
CA LEU A 1052 22.30 8.21 5.53
C LEU A 1052 23.60 7.40 5.51
N ARG A 1053 23.81 6.65 4.42
CA ARG A 1053 25.02 5.84 4.22
C ARG A 1053 25.80 6.33 3.01
N TYR A 1054 27.11 6.40 3.17
CA TYR A 1054 28.04 6.88 2.17
C TYR A 1054 29.18 5.90 1.92
N LEU A 1055 29.73 5.92 0.70
CA LEU A 1055 31.07 5.41 0.43
C LEU A 1055 32.03 6.59 0.38
N VAL A 1056 33.08 6.52 1.20
CA VAL A 1056 34.12 7.55 1.33
C VAL A 1056 35.45 6.96 0.93
N HIS A 1057 36.09 7.54 -0.08
CA HIS A 1057 37.43 7.13 -0.47
C HIS A 1057 38.45 7.51 0.62
N TRP A 1058 39.44 6.65 0.86
CA TRP A 1058 40.43 6.83 1.94
C TRP A 1058 41.12 8.20 1.93
N SER A 1059 41.35 8.77 0.74
CA SER A 1059 42.03 10.06 0.56
C SER A 1059 41.25 11.27 1.08
N VAL A 1060 39.95 11.14 1.38
CA VAL A 1060 39.08 12.25 1.81
C VAL A 1060 38.35 11.98 3.13
N VAL A 1061 38.82 11.00 3.92
CA VAL A 1061 38.21 10.65 5.22
C VAL A 1061 38.11 11.85 6.16
N GLY A 1062 39.18 12.64 6.29
CA GLY A 1062 39.17 13.83 7.16
C GLY A 1062 38.13 14.88 6.72
N LEU A 1063 37.96 15.08 5.42
CA LEU A 1063 36.90 15.94 4.89
C LEU A 1063 35.51 15.37 5.21
N ALA A 1064 35.32 14.06 5.05
CA ALA A 1064 34.04 13.41 5.33
C ALA A 1064 33.63 13.53 6.81
N GLN A 1065 34.59 13.42 7.74
CA GLN A 1065 34.38 13.60 9.18
C GLN A 1065 33.81 14.97 9.54
N GLU A 1066 34.25 16.03 8.86
CA GLU A 1066 33.74 17.39 9.08
C GLU A 1066 32.44 17.64 8.31
N LEU A 1067 32.38 17.19 7.05
CA LEU A 1067 31.31 17.53 6.11
C LEU A 1067 30.00 16.80 6.40
N LEU A 1068 30.02 15.48 6.54
CA LEU A 1068 28.80 14.66 6.55
C LEU A 1068 27.87 15.00 7.72
N PRO A 1069 28.35 15.25 8.95
CA PRO A 1069 27.49 15.73 10.03
C PRO A 1069 26.81 17.06 9.71
N ARG A 1070 27.50 17.98 9.02
CA ARG A 1070 26.94 19.28 8.62
C ARG A 1070 25.84 19.12 7.58
N ILE A 1071 26.01 18.22 6.62
CA ILE A 1071 24.97 17.90 5.62
C ILE A 1071 23.64 17.51 6.30
N MET A 1072 23.70 16.71 7.37
CA MET A 1072 22.51 16.27 8.11
C MET A 1072 22.02 17.29 9.14
N LEU A 1073 22.90 18.05 9.78
CA LEU A 1073 22.51 18.93 10.90
C LEU A 1073 22.22 20.38 10.48
N GLU A 1074 22.82 20.90 9.42
CA GLU A 1074 22.57 22.25 8.91
C GLU A 1074 21.32 22.30 8.01
N ILE A 1075 20.20 21.83 8.56
CA ILE A 1075 18.90 21.75 7.88
C ILE A 1075 17.88 22.72 8.50
N PRO A 1076 16.92 23.26 7.72
CA PRO A 1076 15.90 24.18 8.22
C PRO A 1076 15.09 23.66 9.41
N SER A 1077 14.79 22.36 9.43
CA SER A 1077 13.98 21.73 10.48
C SER A 1077 14.76 21.37 11.75
N ASN A 1078 16.07 21.64 11.82
CA ASN A 1078 16.86 21.41 13.03
C ASN A 1078 16.63 22.51 14.08
N GLN A 1079 15.55 22.35 14.84
CA GLN A 1079 15.15 23.27 15.92
C GLN A 1079 15.59 22.75 17.28
N ARG A 1080 15.24 23.42 18.39
CA ARG A 1080 15.54 22.92 19.75
C ARG A 1080 14.52 21.87 20.19
N PRO A 1081 14.92 20.75 20.83
CA PRO A 1081 16.31 20.30 21.02
C PRO A 1081 16.97 19.96 19.69
N ARG A 1082 18.26 20.35 19.56
CA ARG A 1082 19.01 20.17 18.31
C ARG A 1082 19.18 18.69 18.00
N LEU A 1083 19.10 18.39 16.71
CA LEU A 1083 19.36 17.05 16.20
C LEU A 1083 20.77 16.60 16.56
N ARG A 1084 20.91 15.30 16.80
CA ARG A 1084 22.19 14.63 17.06
C ARG A 1084 22.38 13.52 16.04
N VAL A 1085 23.60 13.38 15.56
CA VAL A 1085 23.98 12.34 14.60
C VAL A 1085 25.10 11.50 15.19
N GLU A 1086 24.94 10.18 15.14
CA GLU A 1086 26.03 9.22 15.40
C GLU A 1086 26.64 8.83 14.07
N MET A 1087 27.96 8.94 13.94
CA MET A 1087 28.68 8.66 12.71
C MET A 1087 29.67 7.52 12.97
N LYS A 1088 29.72 6.55 12.05
CA LYS A 1088 30.61 5.37 12.14
C LYS A 1088 31.26 5.07 10.80
N PHE A 1089 32.56 4.79 10.81
CA PHE A 1089 33.29 4.27 9.66
C PHE A 1089 33.46 2.76 9.77
N THR A 1090 33.11 2.02 8.73
CA THR A 1090 33.23 0.56 8.68
C THR A 1090 33.72 0.10 7.31
N CYS A 1091 34.28 -1.12 7.22
CA CYS A 1091 34.59 -1.75 5.92
C CYS A 1091 33.37 -2.46 5.31
N GLU A 1092 32.41 -2.83 6.16
CA GLU A 1092 31.20 -3.57 5.83
C GLU A 1092 30.02 -3.00 6.62
N TRP A 1093 28.80 -3.20 6.13
CA TRP A 1093 27.64 -2.64 6.80
C TRP A 1093 27.40 -3.31 8.17
N ASN A 1094 27.22 -2.48 9.21
CA ASN A 1094 27.18 -2.88 10.62
C ASN A 1094 28.45 -3.59 11.14
N GLY A 1095 29.56 -3.52 10.40
CA GLY A 1095 30.84 -4.07 10.86
C GLY A 1095 31.47 -3.32 12.03
N PRO A 1096 32.64 -3.79 12.49
CA PRO A 1096 33.42 -3.09 13.51
C PRO A 1096 33.87 -1.71 12.99
N GLU A 1097 33.92 -0.74 13.89
CA GLU A 1097 34.39 0.61 13.57
C GLU A 1097 35.89 0.59 13.24
N VAL A 1098 36.25 1.27 12.15
CA VAL A 1098 37.63 1.36 11.68
C VAL A 1098 38.33 2.54 12.36
N ASN A 1099 39.40 2.23 13.11
CA ASN A 1099 40.25 3.24 13.75
C ASN A 1099 41.48 3.61 12.91
N GLU A 1100 41.92 2.70 12.03
CA GLU A 1100 43.02 2.91 11.09
C GLU A 1100 42.48 2.74 9.67
N PHE A 1101 42.53 3.81 8.86
CA PHE A 1101 41.97 3.84 7.51
C PHE A 1101 42.87 3.12 6.48
N VAL A 1102 43.22 1.87 6.79
CA VAL A 1102 43.95 0.96 5.93
C VAL A 1102 42.96 -0.06 5.34
N PRO A 1103 43.09 -0.44 4.06
CA PRO A 1103 42.16 -1.39 3.44
C PRO A 1103 42.20 -2.74 4.13
N HIS A 1104 41.02 -3.29 4.41
CA HIS A 1104 40.93 -4.64 4.96
C HIS A 1104 41.22 -5.68 3.84
N PRO A 1105 41.97 -6.77 4.12
CA PRO A 1105 42.31 -7.78 3.12
C PRO A 1105 41.09 -8.37 2.37
N ASP A 1106 39.96 -8.51 3.09
CA ASP A 1106 38.71 -9.06 2.53
C ASP A 1106 37.89 -8.06 1.71
N GLN A 1107 38.29 -6.78 1.62
CA GLN A 1107 37.58 -5.84 0.76
C GLN A 1107 37.69 -6.28 -0.71
N PRO A 1108 36.54 -6.42 -1.39
CA PRO A 1108 36.54 -6.84 -2.78
C PRO A 1108 37.02 -5.71 -3.70
N ASP A 1109 37.70 -6.08 -4.78
CA ASP A 1109 38.00 -5.15 -5.87
C ASP A 1109 36.74 -5.01 -6.74
N ILE A 1110 35.89 -4.02 -6.43
CA ILE A 1110 34.64 -3.72 -7.14
C ILE A 1110 34.79 -2.39 -7.88
N GLU A 1111 34.50 -2.40 -9.18
CA GLU A 1111 34.32 -1.17 -9.96
C GLU A 1111 32.85 -0.74 -9.91
N ILE A 1112 32.60 0.51 -9.54
CA ILE A 1112 31.25 1.11 -9.49
C ILE A 1112 30.98 1.76 -10.86
N PRO A 1113 30.08 1.20 -11.70
CA PRO A 1113 29.84 1.73 -13.06
C PRO A 1113 29.26 3.14 -13.06
N GLY A 1114 28.43 3.47 -12.05
CA GLY A 1114 27.79 4.78 -11.91
C GLY A 1114 28.77 5.94 -11.79
N LEU A 1115 30.02 5.72 -11.34
CA LEU A 1115 31.01 6.78 -11.19
C LEU A 1115 31.28 7.54 -12.49
N LYS A 1116 31.20 6.87 -13.63
CA LYS A 1116 31.33 7.50 -14.95
C LYS A 1116 30.31 8.62 -15.16
N HIS A 1117 29.06 8.39 -14.76
CA HIS A 1117 27.97 9.36 -14.89
C HIS A 1117 28.02 10.46 -13.83
N LEU A 1118 28.82 10.25 -12.78
CA LEU A 1118 29.10 11.22 -11.73
C LEU A 1118 30.40 12.02 -11.97
N GLY A 1119 31.13 11.77 -13.06
CA GLY A 1119 32.41 12.42 -13.34
C GLY A 1119 33.57 11.93 -12.45
N LEU A 1120 33.42 10.74 -11.85
CA LEU A 1120 34.32 10.16 -10.86
C LEU A 1120 34.98 8.85 -11.33
N ASP A 1121 34.89 8.49 -12.61
CA ASP A 1121 35.35 7.20 -13.14
C ASP A 1121 36.80 6.83 -12.75
N GLY A 1122 37.69 7.83 -12.72
CA GLY A 1122 39.09 7.63 -12.34
C GLY A 1122 39.27 7.02 -10.95
N TRP A 1123 38.33 7.25 -10.03
CA TRP A 1123 38.40 6.76 -8.65
C TRP A 1123 38.14 5.26 -8.51
N ASN A 1124 37.61 4.58 -9.55
CA ASN A 1124 37.59 3.10 -9.58
C ASN A 1124 39.00 2.50 -9.56
N LYS A 1125 40.01 3.25 -10.01
CA LYS A 1125 41.39 2.75 -10.22
C LYS A 1125 42.40 3.26 -9.20
N VAL A 1126 42.01 4.25 -8.39
CA VAL A 1126 42.88 4.82 -7.36
C VAL A 1126 42.91 3.86 -6.19
N LYS A 1127 44.04 3.17 -6.00
CA LYS A 1127 44.25 2.27 -4.87
C LYS A 1127 45.00 3.00 -3.73
N PRO A 1128 44.79 2.56 -2.47
CA PRO A 1128 45.46 3.06 -1.27
C PRO A 1128 46.99 3.01 -1.29
#